data_AF-A0A7K6LAJ9-F1
#
_entry.id   AF-A0A7K6LAJ9-F1
#
_cell.length_a   1.000
_cell.length_b   1.000
_cell.length_c   1.000
_cell.angle_alpha   90.00
_cell.angle_beta   90.00
_cell.angle_gamma   90.00
#
_symmetry.space_group_name_H-M   'P 1'
#
loop_
_entity.id
_entity.type
_entity.pdbx_description
1 polymer ?
#
loop_
_entity_poly.entity_id
_entity_poly.type
_entity_poly.pdbx_seq_one_letter_code
_entity_poly.pdbx_strand_id
1 'polypeptide(L)'
;TGPMSSECLGNLLRITLSAEYFENKYLSLSVVDQSGTAWELSEAMAAQCGYRLTYGTWSSIEFHASALSCHSHLEKDVFTVTIQIKASPTPDLSNVTTHLKSASCHYGSWSPRELICESNYMEVSVRREVPQTIKDFVQDEPEDWTLVFPEAKAEEASIWQIVFHQPEEKRALLVSNAWSAGYGLNATDSRVLLRVPYTAAQVQLVEDQGITFSVLRSSTFYKYKWVILMVDTAVACPADGVDYTNKTITWTVPKYIPPLSAGVTSFKDVLVEAGVDLHKLSAKEMASRKYVLLNELNAITMKIPIGAEGGHYKTSVSNGQLGAKYTINLFLEHQWEDNKWGLTKHTIIKEIETPIEQVEVAITNNLNLSARLMNVTVGTFLPDVELVNLTIEGVAVAVPEAVQHGYLIHKARYANGSKAYIIQVPLDAPSVKKEYMREDMRAYTLNVTLTFITHPSSETFVIPVTALSAVKDAVLPSVRGFCDGRNLHLIISHGNVDQNWLPFISDWQLSPEAAQKYNYSLRDNGTHLAVSVPFLSSHVSYEGFHPSAIKASFYLTLKDGITSAQRRDFSVSCIFSPSELIQCLPNGTVIITAIKLVGDEDLDTALLVLRDRQCKPSLVAEKTATFKFNVNTCGTSRKFNGTTMTYENEVLYFRPGSDTPIYQLKFFCSYAVEQTVDVSYESKKNPPSSIKTGFGCLALSLKLFKEKSYSEPYLESEYPVVKYLREALYFEVELLQPKDARLDLNLDDCWATNSQSQDSLPQWHVVIHGCENNKDSYRTVFHKVNYSLRVKFPQHLKRFEVRMFTFVQGTSLLQE
;
A
#
# COMPACT_ATOMS: atom_id res chain seq x y z
N THR A 1 -14.29 13.71 36.81
CA THR A 1 -14.75 13.97 35.42
C THR A 1 -15.25 12.64 34.86
N GLY A 2 -16.57 12.49 34.72
CA GLY A 2 -17.14 11.26 34.15
C GLY A 2 -17.00 11.25 32.61
N PRO A 3 -17.31 10.13 31.94
CA PRO A 3 -17.23 10.01 30.47
C PRO A 3 -18.27 10.88 29.71
N MET A 4 -19.11 11.62 30.45
CA MET A 4 -20.22 12.43 29.93
C MET A 4 -20.40 13.71 30.74
N SER A 5 -20.33 14.86 30.08
CA SER A 5 -20.70 16.17 30.64
C SER A 5 -22.01 16.66 30.04
N SER A 6 -22.68 17.57 30.74
CA SER A 6 -23.93 18.18 30.28
C SER A 6 -23.90 19.68 30.59
N GLU A 7 -24.41 20.48 29.67
CA GLU A 7 -24.41 21.93 29.74
C GLU A 7 -25.76 22.49 29.28
N CYS A 8 -26.25 23.49 30.02
CA CYS A 8 -27.51 24.17 29.72
C CYS A 8 -27.24 25.47 28.97
N LEU A 9 -27.79 25.59 27.77
CA LEU A 9 -27.54 26.67 26.81
C LEU A 9 -28.87 27.41 26.54
N GLY A 10 -29.50 27.88 27.61
CA GLY A 10 -30.85 28.45 27.59
C GLY A 10 -31.92 27.37 27.39
N ASN A 11 -32.66 27.46 26.29
CA ASN A 11 -33.73 26.50 25.96
C ASN A 11 -33.19 25.25 25.22
N LEU A 12 -31.88 25.07 25.18
CA LEU A 12 -31.19 23.93 24.60
C LEU A 12 -30.31 23.26 25.66
N LEU A 13 -30.29 21.94 25.66
CA LEU A 13 -29.38 21.11 26.46
C LEU A 13 -28.35 20.50 25.53
N ARG A 14 -27.06 20.60 25.90
CA ARG A 14 -25.98 19.87 25.26
C ARG A 14 -25.44 18.80 26.20
N ILE A 15 -25.29 17.57 25.70
CA ILE A 15 -24.59 16.48 26.37
C ILE A 15 -23.38 16.11 25.52
N THR A 16 -22.19 16.16 26.12
CA THR A 16 -20.92 15.88 25.45
C THR A 16 -20.38 14.55 25.98
N LEU A 17 -20.16 13.60 25.07
CA LEU A 17 -19.60 12.28 25.33
C LEU A 17 -18.08 12.33 25.11
N SER A 18 -17.27 11.78 26.01
CA SER A 18 -15.81 11.72 25.85
C SER A 18 -15.41 10.67 24.82
N ALA A 19 -14.80 11.06 23.70
CA ALA A 19 -14.40 10.11 22.68
C ALA A 19 -13.24 9.21 23.10
N GLU A 20 -12.37 9.62 24.04
CA GLU A 20 -11.34 8.70 24.59
C GLU A 20 -11.98 7.47 25.23
N TYR A 21 -13.13 7.65 25.90
CA TYR A 21 -13.84 6.53 26.55
C TYR A 21 -14.58 5.64 25.55
N PHE A 22 -15.03 6.22 24.44
CA PHE A 22 -15.79 5.54 23.39
C PHE A 22 -14.95 5.20 22.14
N GLU A 23 -13.63 5.38 22.19
CA GLU A 23 -12.70 5.10 21.10
C GLU A 23 -12.80 3.62 20.69
N ASN A 24 -12.88 3.36 19.37
CA ASN A 24 -13.03 2.02 18.78
C ASN A 24 -14.29 1.24 19.21
N LYS A 25 -15.38 1.94 19.60
CA LYS A 25 -16.68 1.32 19.92
C LYS A 25 -17.77 1.82 18.97
N TYR A 26 -18.66 0.93 18.56
CA TYR A 26 -19.92 1.23 17.90
C TYR A 26 -20.93 1.71 18.95
N LEU A 27 -21.64 2.79 18.63
CA LEU A 27 -22.57 3.45 19.55
C LEU A 27 -23.99 3.45 18.98
N SER A 28 -24.96 3.14 19.83
CA SER A 28 -26.37 3.40 19.59
C SER A 28 -26.89 4.30 20.72
N LEU A 29 -27.58 5.38 20.37
CA LEU A 29 -28.14 6.34 21.31
C LEU A 29 -29.66 6.24 21.31
N SER A 30 -30.25 6.30 22.50
CA SER A 30 -31.69 6.27 22.70
C SER A 30 -32.10 7.33 23.73
N VAL A 31 -33.29 7.90 23.60
CA VAL A 31 -33.88 8.76 24.63
C VAL A 31 -34.81 7.93 25.49
N VAL A 32 -34.74 8.12 26.80
CA VAL A 32 -35.55 7.38 27.78
C VAL A 32 -36.72 8.26 28.22
N ASP A 33 -37.93 7.72 28.08
CA ASP A 33 -39.15 8.41 28.50
C ASP A 33 -39.45 8.24 30.00
N GLN A 34 -40.53 8.88 30.46
CA GLN A 34 -40.94 8.87 31.87
C GLN A 34 -41.35 7.48 32.38
N SER A 35 -41.71 6.55 31.49
CA SER A 35 -42.01 5.16 31.83
C SER A 35 -40.75 4.29 31.93
N GLY A 36 -39.58 4.83 31.55
CA GLY A 36 -38.31 4.12 31.47
C GLY A 36 -38.08 3.41 30.13
N THR A 37 -38.94 3.65 29.12
CA THR A 37 -38.79 3.04 27.80
C THR A 37 -37.75 3.81 26.99
N ALA A 38 -36.82 3.09 26.38
CA ALA A 38 -35.75 3.66 25.56
C ALA A 38 -36.12 3.64 24.07
N TRP A 39 -36.14 4.82 23.46
CA TRP A 39 -36.47 5.04 22.06
C TRP A 39 -35.21 5.35 21.26
N GLU A 40 -34.86 4.49 20.32
CA GLU A 40 -33.65 4.66 19.51
C GLU A 40 -33.73 5.90 18.60
N LEU A 41 -32.67 6.71 18.62
CA LEU A 41 -32.59 7.96 17.87
C LEU A 41 -32.21 7.69 16.41
N SER A 42 -33.21 7.67 15.53
CA SER A 42 -32.99 7.84 14.09
C SER A 42 -32.89 9.32 13.72
N GLU A 43 -32.31 9.64 12.56
CA GLU A 43 -32.21 11.02 12.05
C GLU A 43 -33.59 11.68 11.89
N ALA A 44 -34.58 10.92 11.38
CA ALA A 44 -35.96 11.38 11.23
C ALA A 44 -36.62 11.65 12.59
N MET A 45 -36.44 10.73 13.56
CA MET A 45 -36.97 10.92 14.91
C MET A 45 -36.28 12.10 15.60
N ALA A 46 -34.98 12.27 15.42
CA ALA A 46 -34.23 13.38 16.00
C ALA A 46 -34.81 14.74 15.56
N ALA A 47 -34.99 14.94 14.25
CA ALA A 47 -35.57 16.18 13.72
C ALA A 47 -37.02 16.41 14.19
N GLN A 48 -37.86 15.36 14.20
CA GLN A 48 -39.26 15.43 14.67
C GLN A 48 -39.36 15.77 16.16
N CYS A 49 -38.43 15.26 16.96
CA CYS A 49 -38.48 15.35 18.41
C CYS A 49 -37.59 16.43 19.02
N GLY A 50 -36.92 17.24 18.20
CA GLY A 50 -36.10 18.35 18.67
C GLY A 50 -34.76 17.91 19.25
N TYR A 51 -34.14 16.92 18.62
CA TYR A 51 -32.79 16.46 18.92
C TYR A 51 -31.87 16.65 17.72
N ARG A 52 -30.59 16.85 18.02
CA ARG A 52 -29.49 16.81 17.04
C ARG A 52 -28.37 15.97 17.62
N LEU A 53 -27.80 15.11 16.80
CA LEU A 53 -26.60 14.34 17.13
C LEU A 53 -25.48 14.78 16.18
N THR A 54 -24.40 15.28 16.75
CA THR A 54 -23.20 15.66 16.01
C THR A 54 -22.01 14.84 16.49
N TYR A 55 -21.27 14.31 15.54
CA TYR A 55 -19.98 13.69 15.79
C TYR A 55 -18.94 14.81 15.70
N GLY A 56 -18.58 15.39 16.86
CA GLY A 56 -17.63 16.49 16.96
C GLY A 56 -16.20 16.09 16.59
N THR A 57 -15.26 17.02 16.72
CA THR A 57 -13.83 16.83 16.41
C THR A 57 -13.16 15.81 17.34
N TRP A 58 -13.20 14.53 16.94
CA TRP A 58 -12.54 13.31 17.44
C TRP A 58 -12.43 13.07 18.95
N SER A 59 -12.95 13.96 19.78
CA SER A 59 -12.86 13.93 21.24
C SER A 59 -14.24 14.00 21.88
N SER A 60 -15.29 14.26 21.09
CA SER A 60 -16.64 14.14 21.60
C SER A 60 -17.76 13.94 20.59
N ILE A 61 -18.78 13.22 21.02
CA ILE A 61 -20.11 13.20 20.39
C ILE A 61 -20.99 14.16 21.17
N GLU A 62 -21.64 15.07 20.48
CA GLU A 62 -22.53 16.06 21.07
C GLU A 62 -23.99 15.71 20.76
N PHE A 63 -24.78 15.61 21.81
CA PHE A 63 -26.22 15.44 21.74
C PHE A 63 -26.89 16.73 22.18
N HIS A 64 -27.68 17.34 21.31
CA HIS A 64 -28.46 18.52 21.59
C HIS A 64 -29.94 18.14 21.74
N ALA A 65 -30.62 18.77 22.69
CA ALA A 65 -32.06 18.63 22.89
C ALA A 65 -32.72 19.99 23.15
N SER A 66 -33.83 20.27 22.46
CA SER A 66 -34.71 21.39 22.77
C SER A 66 -35.43 21.17 24.10
N ALA A 67 -35.71 22.26 24.83
CA ALA A 67 -36.48 22.24 26.07
C ALA A 67 -37.87 21.61 25.93
N LEU A 68 -38.45 21.69 24.72
CA LEU A 68 -39.74 21.09 24.37
C LEU A 68 -39.57 19.77 23.59
N SER A 69 -38.43 19.11 23.72
CA SER A 69 -38.16 17.85 23.01
C SER A 69 -39.15 16.76 23.41
N CYS A 70 -39.34 15.74 22.56
CA CYS A 70 -40.14 14.56 22.93
C CYS A 70 -39.60 13.95 24.23
N HIS A 71 -40.42 13.19 24.96
CA HIS A 71 -39.98 12.42 26.14
C HIS A 71 -39.23 13.23 27.24
N SER A 72 -39.16 14.55 27.12
CA SER A 72 -38.59 15.43 28.14
C SER A 72 -39.59 15.58 29.27
N HIS A 73 -39.06 15.64 30.50
CA HIS A 73 -39.88 15.89 31.67
C HIS A 73 -39.81 17.38 32.01
N LEU A 74 -40.90 18.09 31.78
CA LEU A 74 -41.04 19.50 32.14
C LEU A 74 -41.73 19.63 33.50
N GLU A 75 -41.03 20.23 34.46
CA GLU A 75 -41.57 20.55 35.77
C GLU A 75 -41.26 22.01 36.11
N LYS A 76 -42.30 22.86 36.13
CA LYS A 76 -42.17 24.32 36.24
C LYS A 76 -41.19 24.84 35.17
N ASP A 77 -40.11 25.50 35.58
CA ASP A 77 -39.10 26.12 34.70
C ASP A 77 -37.90 25.19 34.42
N VAL A 78 -38.02 23.89 34.73
CA VAL A 78 -36.94 22.90 34.50
C VAL A 78 -37.41 21.86 33.49
N PHE A 79 -36.57 21.59 32.50
CA PHE A 79 -36.73 20.45 31.60
C PHE A 79 -35.62 19.43 31.85
N THR A 80 -35.98 18.15 31.89
CA THR A 80 -35.05 17.04 32.08
C THR A 80 -35.09 16.10 30.90
N VAL A 81 -33.92 15.75 30.36
CA VAL A 81 -33.77 14.77 29.27
C VAL A 81 -32.84 13.67 29.74
N THR A 82 -33.24 12.42 29.48
CA THR A 82 -32.44 11.25 29.82
C THR A 82 -32.07 10.50 28.55
N ILE A 83 -30.78 10.27 28.34
CA ILE A 83 -30.25 9.49 27.23
C ILE A 83 -29.63 8.17 27.71
N GLN A 84 -29.81 7.13 26.92
CA GLN A 84 -29.15 5.85 27.04
C GLN A 84 -28.17 5.68 25.88
N ILE A 85 -26.93 5.33 26.17
CA ILE A 85 -25.89 5.04 25.18
C ILE A 85 -25.48 3.58 25.33
N LYS A 86 -25.63 2.82 24.24
CA LYS A 86 -25.12 1.45 24.12
C LYS A 86 -23.82 1.49 23.34
N ALA A 87 -22.75 0.96 23.92
CA ALA A 87 -21.41 0.95 23.32
C ALA A 87 -20.86 -0.48 23.23
N SER A 88 -20.41 -0.92 22.05
CA SER A 88 -19.83 -2.26 21.80
C SER A 88 -18.56 -2.17 20.96
N PRO A 89 -17.54 -3.01 21.22
CA PRO A 89 -16.37 -3.12 20.34
C PRO A 89 -16.69 -3.79 18.99
N THR A 90 -17.84 -4.46 18.88
CA THR A 90 -18.28 -5.15 17.67
C THR A 90 -19.52 -4.47 17.06
N PRO A 91 -19.63 -4.44 15.72
CA PRO A 91 -20.73 -3.77 15.03
C PRO A 91 -22.09 -4.42 15.26
N ASP A 92 -22.12 -5.71 15.60
CA ASP A 92 -23.33 -6.46 15.94
C ASP A 92 -23.85 -6.19 17.36
N LEU A 93 -23.18 -5.32 18.13
CA LEU A 93 -23.55 -4.96 19.50
C LEU A 93 -23.64 -6.18 20.45
N SER A 94 -22.88 -7.25 20.21
CA SER A 94 -22.93 -8.48 21.02
C SER A 94 -22.30 -8.36 22.42
N ASN A 95 -21.48 -7.33 22.69
CA ASN A 95 -20.88 -7.06 23.99
C ASN A 95 -21.14 -5.60 24.45
N VAL A 96 -22.42 -5.26 24.57
CA VAL A 96 -22.87 -3.88 24.86
C VAL A 96 -22.66 -3.49 26.32
N THR A 97 -21.95 -2.39 26.50
CA THR A 97 -21.96 -1.59 27.72
C THR A 97 -23.01 -0.50 27.60
N THR A 98 -23.90 -0.41 28.60
CA THR A 98 -24.99 0.59 28.62
C THR A 98 -24.66 1.69 29.61
N HIS A 99 -24.77 2.94 29.16
CA HIS A 99 -24.59 4.13 29.96
C HIS A 99 -25.89 4.94 29.96
N LEU A 100 -26.25 5.48 31.13
CA LEU A 100 -27.42 6.36 31.27
C LEU A 100 -26.95 7.74 31.74
N LYS A 101 -27.42 8.80 31.09
CA LYS A 101 -27.14 10.18 31.46
C LYS A 101 -28.43 10.97 31.47
N SER A 102 -28.79 11.49 32.63
CA SER A 102 -29.88 12.45 32.78
C SER A 102 -29.30 13.83 33.04
N ALA A 103 -29.90 14.86 32.43
CA ALA A 103 -29.52 16.24 32.61
C ALA A 103 -30.77 17.12 32.71
N SER A 104 -30.78 17.99 33.70
CA SER A 104 -31.87 18.92 34.00
C SER A 104 -31.39 20.35 33.80
N CYS A 105 -32.15 21.14 33.05
CA CYS A 105 -31.80 22.51 32.71
C CYS A 105 -32.96 23.45 33.03
N HIS A 106 -32.61 24.64 33.55
CA HIS A 106 -33.56 25.73 33.67
C HIS A 106 -33.73 26.41 32.31
N TYR A 107 -34.96 26.52 31.82
CA TYR A 107 -35.25 27.29 30.62
C TYR A 107 -35.62 28.74 31.01
N GLY A 108 -35.32 29.70 30.13
CA GLY A 108 -35.52 31.13 30.40
C GLY A 108 -36.99 31.56 30.29
N SER A 109 -37.29 32.83 30.61
CA SER A 109 -38.62 33.38 30.35
C SER A 109 -38.91 33.37 28.84
N TRP A 110 -39.87 32.56 28.40
CA TRP A 110 -40.20 32.41 27.00
C TRP A 110 -40.70 33.71 26.36
N SER A 111 -40.17 34.03 25.18
CA SER A 111 -40.74 35.10 24.34
C SER A 111 -42.11 34.65 23.77
N PRO A 112 -43.04 35.57 23.47
CA PRO A 112 -44.31 35.26 22.82
C PRO A 112 -44.17 34.37 21.57
N ARG A 113 -43.14 34.62 20.75
CA ARG A 113 -42.78 33.77 19.60
C ARG A 113 -41.30 33.44 19.64
N GLU A 114 -40.96 32.16 19.51
CA GLU A 114 -39.58 31.68 19.41
C GLU A 114 -39.40 30.84 18.15
N LEU A 115 -38.30 31.10 17.44
CA LEU A 115 -37.89 30.43 16.21
C LEU A 115 -36.48 29.87 16.42
N ILE A 116 -36.26 28.61 16.06
CA ILE A 116 -34.96 27.97 16.15
C ILE A 116 -34.64 27.33 14.80
N CYS A 117 -33.49 27.69 14.25
CA CYS A 117 -32.89 27.02 13.10
C CYS A 117 -31.74 26.16 13.61
N GLU A 118 -32.01 24.88 13.83
CA GLU A 118 -30.98 23.88 14.08
C GLU A 118 -30.50 23.31 12.73
N SER A 119 -29.41 22.54 12.72
CA SER A 119 -28.86 21.99 11.47
C SER A 119 -29.78 21.00 10.75
N ASN A 120 -30.59 20.22 11.47
CA ASN A 120 -31.42 19.15 10.94
C ASN A 120 -32.94 19.47 10.98
N TYR A 121 -33.37 20.49 11.72
CA TYR A 121 -34.77 20.92 11.75
C TYR A 121 -34.94 22.43 12.01
N MET A 122 -36.12 22.93 11.64
CA MET A 122 -36.63 24.24 12.01
C MET A 122 -37.73 24.07 13.07
N GLU A 123 -37.73 24.91 14.10
CA GLU A 123 -38.71 24.87 15.19
C GLU A 123 -39.34 26.25 15.40
N VAL A 124 -40.66 26.27 15.56
CA VAL A 124 -41.43 27.45 15.95
C VAL A 124 -42.29 27.13 17.15
N SER A 125 -42.18 27.95 18.17
CA SER A 125 -42.92 27.84 19.43
C SER A 125 -43.61 29.16 19.70
N VAL A 126 -44.94 29.16 19.77
CA VAL A 126 -45.75 30.38 19.97
C VAL A 126 -46.58 30.24 21.22
N ARG A 127 -46.64 31.31 22.02
CA ARG A 127 -47.52 31.42 23.18
C ARG A 127 -48.98 31.31 22.75
N ARG A 128 -49.75 30.55 23.52
CA ARG A 128 -51.20 30.48 23.39
C ARG A 128 -51.80 31.78 23.94
N GLU A 129 -52.45 32.54 23.07
CA GLU A 129 -53.30 33.64 23.47
C GLU A 129 -54.75 33.17 23.46
N VAL A 130 -55.34 33.06 24.65
CA VAL A 130 -56.77 32.83 24.83
C VAL A 130 -57.41 34.19 25.09
N PRO A 131 -58.28 34.69 24.19
CA PRO A 131 -58.97 35.97 24.36
C PRO A 131 -59.63 36.10 25.74
N GLN A 132 -59.50 37.27 26.36
CA GLN A 132 -60.02 37.54 27.71
C GLN A 132 -61.54 37.35 27.80
N THR A 133 -62.28 37.77 26.77
CA THR A 133 -63.72 37.54 26.63
C THR A 133 -64.13 36.07 26.73
N ILE A 134 -63.26 35.13 26.32
CA ILE A 134 -63.51 33.68 26.44
C ILE A 134 -63.17 33.19 27.86
N LYS A 135 -62.18 33.80 28.54
CA LYS A 135 -61.89 33.50 29.95
C LYS A 135 -63.03 33.96 30.86
N ASP A 136 -63.59 35.14 30.57
CA ASP A 136 -64.70 35.73 31.31
C ASP A 136 -66.01 34.96 31.08
N PHE A 137 -66.31 34.57 29.82
CA PHE A 137 -67.46 33.71 29.49
C PHE A 137 -67.48 32.37 30.24
N VAL A 138 -66.29 31.84 30.54
CA VAL A 138 -66.10 30.54 31.19
C VAL A 138 -66.16 30.65 32.72
N GLN A 139 -65.90 31.83 33.29
CA GLN A 139 -66.02 32.07 34.73
C GLN A 139 -67.48 32.28 35.18
N ASP A 140 -68.36 32.72 34.28
CA ASP A 140 -69.75 33.09 34.60
C ASP A 140 -70.81 32.00 34.31
N GLU A 141 -70.45 30.76 33.97
CA GLU A 141 -71.45 29.72 33.68
C GLU A 141 -71.92 28.91 34.92
N PRO A 142 -73.26 28.77 35.13
CA PRO A 142 -73.84 27.95 36.18
C PRO A 142 -73.77 26.44 35.85
N GLU A 143 -73.76 25.61 36.90
CA GLU A 143 -73.46 24.16 36.95
C GLU A 143 -74.30 23.23 36.03
N ASP A 144 -75.26 23.75 35.25
CA ASP A 144 -76.31 22.98 34.56
C ASP A 144 -75.89 22.37 33.19
N TRP A 145 -74.75 22.76 32.61
CA TRP A 145 -74.25 22.17 31.36
C TRP A 145 -73.51 20.83 31.55
N THR A 146 -73.36 20.35 32.79
CA THR A 146 -72.64 19.11 33.14
C THR A 146 -73.35 17.81 32.72
N LEU A 147 -74.60 17.89 32.24
CA LEU A 147 -75.42 16.72 31.88
C LEU A 147 -75.53 16.43 30.38
N VAL A 148 -75.01 17.29 29.49
CA VAL A 148 -75.10 17.10 28.02
C VAL A 148 -73.78 16.59 27.41
N PHE A 149 -72.66 16.67 28.14
CA PHE A 149 -71.36 16.13 27.73
C PHE A 149 -70.79 15.24 28.84
N PRO A 150 -70.92 13.91 28.73
CA PRO A 150 -70.25 13.01 29.66
C PRO A 150 -68.73 13.13 29.43
N GLU A 151 -68.01 13.55 30.47
CA GLU A 151 -66.56 13.40 30.62
C GLU A 151 -65.65 14.18 29.65
N ALA A 152 -65.75 15.52 29.64
CA ALA A 152 -64.59 16.35 29.32
C ALA A 152 -63.67 16.45 30.56
N LYS A 153 -63.11 15.32 31.00
CA LYS A 153 -61.99 15.31 31.97
C LYS A 153 -60.83 16.04 31.32
N ALA A 154 -60.53 17.26 31.77
CA ALA A 154 -59.28 18.00 31.53
C ALA A 154 -58.45 17.50 30.32
N GLU A 155 -58.99 17.61 29.10
CA GLU A 155 -58.23 17.21 27.92
C GLU A 155 -57.24 18.33 27.61
N GLU A 156 -55.96 18.00 27.73
CA GLU A 156 -54.82 18.75 27.23
C GLU A 156 -55.17 19.37 25.87
N ALA A 157 -54.99 20.68 25.76
CA ALA A 157 -55.31 21.40 24.53
C ALA A 157 -54.58 20.76 23.35
N SER A 158 -55.36 20.07 22.52
CA SER A 158 -54.86 19.23 21.45
C SER A 158 -54.91 19.98 20.13
N ILE A 159 -53.82 19.92 19.37
CA ILE A 159 -53.80 20.43 18.01
C ILE A 159 -54.76 19.59 17.19
N TRP A 160 -55.67 20.23 16.46
CA TRP A 160 -56.59 19.55 15.55
C TRP A 160 -55.92 19.39 14.19
N GLN A 161 -55.43 20.49 13.63
CA GLN A 161 -55.11 20.60 12.21
C GLN A 161 -53.96 21.58 11.98
N ILE A 162 -53.13 21.28 10.99
CA ILE A 162 -52.16 22.22 10.44
C ILE A 162 -52.53 22.52 8.98
N VAL A 163 -52.44 23.79 8.59
CA VAL A 163 -52.67 24.26 7.22
C VAL A 163 -51.38 24.86 6.69
N PHE A 164 -50.84 24.26 5.63
CA PHE A 164 -49.69 24.78 4.89
C PHE A 164 -50.16 25.73 3.80
N HIS A 165 -49.58 26.92 3.74
CA HIS A 165 -49.91 27.95 2.76
C HIS A 165 -48.86 27.93 1.64
N GLN A 166 -49.13 27.16 0.59
CA GLN A 166 -48.31 27.19 -0.62
C GLN A 166 -48.87 28.21 -1.62
N PRO A 167 -48.05 28.73 -2.57
CA PRO A 167 -48.52 29.72 -3.55
C PRO A 167 -49.67 29.23 -4.43
N GLU A 168 -49.71 27.92 -4.75
CA GLU A 168 -50.67 27.32 -5.68
C GLU A 168 -51.87 26.66 -4.98
N GLU A 169 -51.70 26.15 -3.76
CA GLU A 169 -52.77 25.45 -3.02
C GLU A 169 -52.58 25.56 -1.49
N LYS A 170 -53.69 25.52 -0.75
CA LYS A 170 -53.67 25.34 0.71
C LYS A 170 -53.84 23.87 1.05
N ARG A 171 -52.84 23.27 1.68
CA ARG A 171 -52.88 21.85 2.08
C ARG A 171 -53.09 21.74 3.58
N ALA A 172 -54.15 21.06 3.99
CA ALA A 172 -54.43 20.83 5.41
C ALA A 172 -54.17 19.37 5.80
N LEU A 173 -53.48 19.16 6.91
CA LEU A 173 -53.22 17.83 7.49
C LEU A 173 -53.76 17.76 8.92
N LEU A 174 -54.32 16.60 9.27
CA LEU A 174 -54.57 16.22 10.66
C LEU A 174 -53.23 15.93 11.35
N VAL A 175 -53.17 16.07 12.67
CA VAL A 175 -51.93 15.87 13.45
C VAL A 175 -51.30 14.50 13.22
N SER A 176 -52.08 13.41 13.22
CA SER A 176 -51.59 12.05 12.97
C SER A 176 -50.92 11.90 11.60
N ASN A 177 -51.51 12.49 10.56
CA ASN A 177 -50.98 12.48 9.21
C ASN A 177 -49.73 13.36 9.10
N ALA A 178 -49.71 14.51 9.78
CA ALA A 178 -48.54 15.38 9.83
C ALA A 178 -47.38 14.69 10.57
N TRP A 179 -47.64 14.04 11.70
CA TRP A 179 -46.64 13.24 12.42
C TRP A 179 -46.05 12.13 11.52
N SER A 180 -46.93 11.37 10.86
CA SER A 180 -46.53 10.33 9.90
C SER A 180 -45.75 10.88 8.70
N ALA A 181 -45.92 12.16 8.37
CA ALA A 181 -45.26 12.83 7.26
C ALA A 181 -43.93 13.51 7.65
N GLY A 182 -43.49 13.42 8.91
CA GLY A 182 -42.22 14.00 9.33
C GLY A 182 -42.28 15.21 10.27
N TYR A 183 -43.48 15.69 10.61
CA TYR A 183 -43.65 16.94 11.36
C TYR A 183 -43.78 16.67 12.87
N GLY A 184 -43.00 17.37 13.67
CA GLY A 184 -43.16 17.34 15.12
C GLY A 184 -44.19 18.37 15.57
N LEU A 185 -45.35 17.94 16.05
CA LEU A 185 -46.40 18.81 16.55
C LEU A 185 -46.62 18.55 18.03
N ASN A 186 -46.56 19.59 18.86
CA ASN A 186 -46.88 19.47 20.27
C ASN A 186 -47.54 20.74 20.80
N ALA A 187 -48.30 20.61 21.88
CA ALA A 187 -49.08 21.70 22.42
C ALA A 187 -49.09 21.57 23.96
N THR A 188 -48.28 22.40 24.63
CA THR A 188 -48.23 22.46 26.10
C THR A 188 -49.20 23.51 26.61
N ASP A 189 -49.62 23.47 27.88
CA ASP A 189 -50.59 24.42 28.47
C ASP A 189 -50.44 25.88 28.03
N SER A 190 -49.21 26.36 27.84
CA SER A 190 -48.91 27.73 27.47
C SER A 190 -48.51 27.96 26.01
N ARG A 191 -48.21 26.93 25.20
CA ARG A 191 -47.60 27.11 23.85
C ARG A 191 -48.05 26.08 22.79
N VAL A 192 -47.89 26.46 21.53
CA VAL A 192 -48.03 25.59 20.35
C VAL A 192 -46.65 25.47 19.69
N LEU A 193 -46.24 24.24 19.41
CA LEU A 193 -44.93 23.89 18.86
C LEU A 193 -45.08 23.17 17.53
N LEU A 194 -44.28 23.59 16.54
CA LEU A 194 -44.11 22.91 15.27
C LEU A 194 -42.62 22.74 14.96
N ARG A 195 -42.23 21.51 14.59
CA ARG A 195 -40.90 21.14 14.11
C ARG A 195 -40.99 20.57 12.71
N VAL A 196 -40.03 20.96 11.89
CA VAL A 196 -40.02 20.68 10.46
C VAL A 196 -38.61 20.32 10.03
N PRO A 197 -38.36 19.09 9.53
CA PRO A 197 -37.07 18.81 8.90
C PRO A 197 -36.93 19.61 7.61
N TYR A 198 -35.72 20.04 7.26
CA TYR A 198 -35.48 20.80 6.02
C TYR A 198 -35.86 20.04 4.75
N THR A 199 -35.91 18.70 4.82
CA THR A 199 -36.29 17.80 3.73
C THR A 199 -37.80 17.63 3.56
N ALA A 200 -38.64 18.25 4.41
CA ALA A 200 -40.08 18.10 4.33
C ALA A 200 -40.66 18.73 3.05
N ALA A 201 -41.62 18.05 2.41
CA ALA A 201 -42.12 18.42 1.08
C ALA A 201 -42.80 19.81 0.99
N GLN A 202 -43.23 20.37 2.12
CA GLN A 202 -43.91 21.67 2.17
C GLN A 202 -42.94 22.84 2.41
N VAL A 203 -41.64 22.57 2.65
CA VAL A 203 -40.60 23.60 2.80
C VAL A 203 -40.27 24.17 1.41
N GLN A 204 -40.20 25.50 1.32
CA GLN A 204 -39.89 26.23 0.10
C GLN A 204 -38.57 26.97 0.24
N LEU A 205 -37.78 27.00 -0.83
CA LEU A 205 -36.62 27.88 -0.91
C LEU A 205 -37.04 29.24 -1.44
N VAL A 206 -36.81 30.28 -0.66
CA VAL A 206 -37.14 31.67 -1.00
C VAL A 206 -35.88 32.51 -0.91
N GLU A 207 -35.59 33.27 -1.95
CA GLU A 207 -34.45 34.19 -1.96
C GLU A 207 -34.90 35.58 -1.50
N ASP A 208 -34.14 36.18 -0.58
CA ASP A 208 -34.29 37.57 -0.16
C ASP A 208 -32.91 38.19 0.05
N GLN A 209 -32.68 39.38 -0.53
CA GLN A 209 -31.39 40.09 -0.46
C GLN A 209 -30.16 39.24 -0.86
N GLY A 210 -30.32 38.32 -1.80
CA GLY A 210 -29.25 37.41 -2.26
C GLY A 210 -28.97 36.23 -1.33
N ILE A 211 -29.81 36.01 -0.31
CA ILE A 211 -29.71 34.90 0.64
C ILE A 211 -30.91 33.99 0.47
N THR A 212 -30.66 32.69 0.32
CA THR A 212 -31.73 31.69 0.22
C THR A 212 -32.16 31.22 1.61
N PHE A 213 -33.47 31.15 1.83
CA PHE A 213 -34.09 30.67 3.06
C PHE A 213 -34.92 29.42 2.81
N SER A 214 -34.82 28.45 3.71
CA SER A 214 -35.81 27.40 3.86
C SER A 214 -36.99 27.94 4.66
N VAL A 215 -38.17 27.95 4.05
CA VAL A 215 -39.36 28.62 4.58
C VAL A 215 -40.51 27.63 4.65
N LEU A 216 -41.18 27.58 5.79
CA LEU A 216 -42.48 26.96 5.93
C LEU A 216 -43.51 28.02 6.33
N ARG A 217 -44.50 28.27 5.47
CA ARG A 217 -45.68 29.08 5.82
C ARG A 217 -46.79 28.16 6.29
N SER A 218 -47.18 28.25 7.56
CA SER A 218 -48.23 27.40 8.10
C SER A 218 -49.05 28.10 9.19
N SER A 219 -50.29 27.65 9.37
CA SER A 219 -51.13 28.01 10.50
C SER A 219 -51.58 26.74 11.22
N THR A 220 -51.43 26.73 12.54
CA THR A 220 -51.79 25.60 13.40
C THR A 220 -53.06 25.93 14.16
N PHE A 221 -54.02 25.02 14.10
CA PHE A 221 -55.31 25.13 14.78
C PHE A 221 -55.32 24.21 16.00
N TYR A 222 -55.60 24.78 17.17
CA TYR A 222 -55.68 24.05 18.43
C TYR A 222 -57.04 24.23 19.09
N LYS A 223 -57.51 23.19 19.77
CA LYS A 223 -58.76 23.24 20.54
C LYS A 223 -58.48 23.78 21.94
N TYR A 224 -59.28 24.75 22.37
CA TYR A 224 -59.36 25.20 23.75
C TYR A 224 -60.82 25.09 24.20
N LYS A 225 -61.11 24.07 25.01
CA LYS A 225 -62.49 23.64 25.34
C LYS A 225 -63.31 23.43 24.04
N TRP A 226 -64.38 24.20 23.82
CA TRP A 226 -65.23 24.14 22.63
C TRP A 226 -64.82 25.10 21.50
N VAL A 227 -63.76 25.89 21.67
CA VAL A 227 -63.31 26.88 20.68
C VAL A 227 -62.07 26.39 19.95
N ILE A 228 -62.01 26.62 18.63
CA ILE A 228 -60.80 26.38 17.81
C ILE A 228 -60.09 27.71 17.63
N LEU A 229 -58.83 27.77 18.05
CA LEU A 229 -57.97 28.95 17.91
C LEU A 229 -56.90 28.67 16.86
N MET A 230 -56.52 29.71 16.12
CA MET A 230 -55.51 29.65 15.06
C MET A 230 -54.25 30.39 15.50
N VAL A 231 -53.09 29.80 15.24
CA VAL A 231 -51.79 30.43 15.49
C VAL A 231 -50.94 30.39 14.22
N ASP A 232 -50.24 31.48 13.94
CA ASP A 232 -49.24 31.52 12.88
C ASP A 232 -47.99 30.75 13.31
N THR A 233 -47.71 29.65 12.62
CA THR A 233 -46.55 28.78 12.85
C THR A 233 -45.61 28.83 11.66
N ALA A 234 -45.47 30.00 11.02
CA ALA A 234 -44.46 30.21 9.99
C ALA A 234 -43.05 30.25 10.60
N VAL A 235 -42.10 29.59 9.93
CA VAL A 235 -40.68 29.55 10.27
C VAL A 235 -39.83 29.72 9.00
N ALA A 236 -38.68 30.38 9.13
CA ALA A 236 -37.76 30.61 8.01
C ALA A 236 -36.33 30.61 8.53
N CYS A 237 -35.47 29.82 7.89
CA CYS A 237 -34.09 29.59 8.30
C CYS A 237 -33.14 29.75 7.11
N PRO A 238 -31.98 30.42 7.27
CA PRO A 238 -31.05 30.66 6.17
C PRO A 238 -30.37 29.36 5.69
N ALA A 239 -30.62 29.01 4.43
CA ALA A 239 -29.96 27.88 3.76
C ALA A 239 -28.53 28.25 3.34
N ASP A 240 -28.33 29.49 2.89
CA ASP A 240 -27.02 30.06 2.55
C ASP A 240 -26.81 31.41 3.26
N GLY A 241 -25.85 32.22 2.83
CA GLY A 241 -25.51 33.52 3.40
C GLY A 241 -24.08 33.60 3.93
N VAL A 242 -23.20 32.69 3.48
CA VAL A 242 -21.79 32.68 3.86
C VAL A 242 -20.93 32.97 2.64
N ASP A 243 -20.12 34.02 2.73
CA ASP A 243 -19.14 34.38 1.72
C ASP A 243 -17.71 34.21 2.26
N TYR A 244 -16.78 33.87 1.35
CA TYR A 244 -15.38 33.59 1.66
C TYR A 244 -14.48 34.54 0.89
N THR A 245 -14.01 35.59 1.55
CA THR A 245 -13.13 36.60 0.93
C THR A 245 -11.90 36.84 1.81
N ASN A 246 -10.71 36.88 1.20
CA ASN A 246 -9.45 37.21 1.89
C ASN A 246 -9.23 36.45 3.22
N LYS A 247 -9.39 35.12 3.20
CA LYS A 247 -9.29 34.25 4.40
C LYS A 247 -10.23 34.66 5.56
N THR A 248 -11.37 35.26 5.23
CA THR A 248 -12.39 35.68 6.19
C THR A 248 -13.74 35.08 5.78
N ILE A 249 -14.41 34.47 6.74
CA ILE A 249 -15.80 34.02 6.64
C ILE A 249 -16.68 35.23 6.95
N THR A 250 -17.57 35.59 6.02
CA THR A 250 -18.59 36.61 6.23
C THR A 250 -19.96 35.93 6.24
N TRP A 251 -20.58 35.83 7.40
CA TRP A 251 -21.91 35.27 7.56
C TRP A 251 -22.92 36.40 7.76
N THR A 252 -23.87 36.51 6.83
CA THR A 252 -24.86 37.60 6.80
C THR A 252 -26.26 37.04 7.01
N VAL A 253 -27.04 37.66 7.90
CA VAL A 253 -28.42 37.31 8.20
C VAL A 253 -29.31 38.56 8.15
N PRO A 254 -30.27 38.65 7.21
CA PRO A 254 -31.28 39.70 7.19
C PRO A 254 -32.10 39.76 8.47
N LYS A 255 -32.33 40.96 9.00
CA LYS A 255 -33.09 41.16 10.26
C LYS A 255 -34.56 40.80 10.15
N TYR A 256 -35.17 41.11 9.01
CA TYR A 256 -36.62 41.01 8.83
C TYR A 256 -36.94 40.15 7.61
N ILE A 257 -37.08 38.85 7.85
CA ILE A 257 -37.28 37.84 6.79
C ILE A 257 -38.73 37.94 6.28
N PRO A 258 -38.98 38.33 5.02
CA PRO A 258 -40.33 38.67 4.52
C PRO A 258 -41.43 37.61 4.80
N PRO A 259 -41.16 36.29 4.68
CA PRO A 259 -42.12 35.25 5.10
C PRO A 259 -42.56 35.29 6.57
N LEU A 260 -41.72 35.80 7.48
CA LEU A 260 -42.03 35.90 8.91
C LEU A 260 -42.69 37.23 9.28
N SER A 261 -42.49 38.25 8.47
CA SER A 261 -42.95 39.63 8.66
C SER A 261 -44.18 40.01 7.83
N ALA A 262 -44.84 39.04 7.19
CA ALA A 262 -45.99 39.31 6.34
C ALA A 262 -47.13 40.05 7.09
N GLY A 263 -47.40 41.28 6.66
CA GLY A 263 -48.41 42.17 7.25
C GLY A 263 -47.94 43.01 8.44
N VAL A 264 -46.65 43.00 8.78
CA VAL A 264 -46.04 43.87 9.80
C VAL A 264 -45.66 45.22 9.19
N THR A 265 -45.90 46.30 9.92
CA THR A 265 -45.61 47.67 9.46
C THR A 265 -44.53 48.37 10.26
N SER A 266 -44.17 47.86 11.44
CA SER A 266 -43.14 48.45 12.31
C SER A 266 -42.33 47.38 13.03
N PHE A 267 -41.01 47.57 13.05
CA PHE A 267 -40.07 46.72 13.79
C PHE A 267 -39.26 47.56 14.77
N LYS A 268 -38.96 46.98 15.92
CA LYS A 268 -38.03 47.52 16.90
C LYS A 268 -37.02 46.45 17.27
N ASP A 269 -35.76 46.70 16.94
CA ASP A 269 -34.63 45.84 17.27
C ASP A 269 -34.42 45.84 18.80
N VAL A 270 -34.44 44.66 19.44
CA VAL A 270 -34.36 44.53 20.90
C VAL A 270 -32.99 44.02 21.32
N LEU A 271 -32.54 42.91 20.74
CA LEU A 271 -31.29 42.25 21.12
C LEU A 271 -30.66 41.53 19.94
N VAL A 272 -29.35 41.66 19.79
CA VAL A 272 -28.54 40.88 18.86
C VAL A 272 -27.34 40.35 19.63
N GLU A 273 -27.27 39.03 19.74
CA GLU A 273 -26.15 38.32 20.38
C GLU A 273 -25.64 37.24 19.46
N ALA A 274 -24.33 37.03 19.43
CA ALA A 274 -23.71 36.00 18.62
C ALA A 274 -22.66 35.26 19.41
N GLY A 275 -22.34 34.05 18.95
CA GLY A 275 -21.26 33.29 19.54
C GLY A 275 -20.95 32.02 18.77
N VAL A 276 -20.25 31.12 19.46
CA VAL A 276 -19.72 29.88 18.90
C VAL A 276 -20.14 28.72 19.80
N ASP A 277 -20.52 27.58 19.23
CA ASP A 277 -20.95 26.38 19.95
C ASP A 277 -22.04 26.67 21.01
N LEU A 278 -22.97 27.58 20.69
CA LEU A 278 -24.05 28.08 21.55
C LEU A 278 -23.59 28.89 22.79
N HIS A 279 -22.29 29.18 22.92
CA HIS A 279 -21.75 30.09 23.93
C HIS A 279 -21.74 31.54 23.47
N LYS A 280 -22.57 32.38 24.11
CA LYS A 280 -22.63 33.82 23.86
C LYS A 280 -21.27 34.45 24.12
N LEU A 281 -20.73 35.17 23.14
CA LEU A 281 -19.45 35.85 23.28
C LEU A 281 -19.67 37.30 23.69
N SER A 282 -18.93 37.74 24.71
CA SER A 282 -18.86 39.15 25.07
C SER A 282 -18.08 39.94 24.02
N ALA A 283 -18.28 41.26 23.97
CA ALA A 283 -17.52 42.14 23.08
C ALA A 283 -15.98 42.03 23.28
N LYS A 284 -15.54 41.74 24.52
CA LYS A 284 -14.12 41.54 24.86
C LYS A 284 -13.58 40.24 24.27
N GLU A 285 -14.34 39.15 24.37
CA GLU A 285 -13.97 37.85 23.78
C GLU A 285 -13.95 37.92 22.26
N MET A 286 -14.97 38.51 21.64
CA MET A 286 -15.02 38.75 20.20
C MET A 286 -13.79 39.54 19.72
N ALA A 287 -13.44 40.63 20.41
CA ALA A 287 -12.25 41.42 20.08
C ALA A 287 -10.95 40.61 20.21
N SER A 288 -10.82 39.78 21.26
CA SER A 288 -9.64 38.93 21.47
C SER A 288 -9.48 37.86 20.37
N ARG A 289 -10.61 37.34 19.87
CA ARG A 289 -10.68 36.35 18.78
C ARG A 289 -10.70 36.98 17.39
N LYS A 290 -10.68 38.33 17.31
CA LYS A 290 -10.78 39.13 16.07
C LYS A 290 -12.09 38.92 15.31
N TYR A 291 -13.17 38.58 16.03
CA TYR A 291 -14.52 38.51 15.48
C TYR A 291 -15.12 39.90 15.41
N VAL A 292 -15.83 40.17 14.32
CA VAL A 292 -16.52 41.45 14.11
C VAL A 292 -17.99 41.15 13.90
N LEU A 293 -18.82 41.61 14.85
CA LEU A 293 -20.27 41.60 14.73
C LEU A 293 -20.74 43.00 14.31
N LEU A 294 -21.39 43.08 13.16
CA LEU A 294 -21.97 44.30 12.61
C LEU A 294 -23.49 44.19 12.66
N ASN A 295 -24.12 45.07 13.43
CA ASN A 295 -25.57 45.17 13.51
C ASN A 295 -26.06 46.32 12.61
N GLU A 296 -26.21 46.07 11.32
CA GLU A 296 -26.57 47.08 10.32
C GLU A 296 -28.09 47.33 10.29
N LEU A 297 -28.57 48.26 9.45
CA LEU A 297 -30.00 48.62 9.38
C LEU A 297 -30.90 47.44 8.98
N ASN A 298 -30.49 46.65 7.98
CA ASN A 298 -31.30 45.58 7.40
C ASN A 298 -30.73 44.17 7.62
N ALA A 299 -29.48 44.05 8.05
CA ALA A 299 -28.79 42.78 8.20
C ALA A 299 -27.88 42.76 9.43
N ILE A 300 -27.60 41.57 9.92
CA ILE A 300 -26.62 41.27 10.95
C ILE A 300 -25.51 40.47 10.27
N THR A 301 -24.28 41.00 10.33
CA THR A 301 -23.14 40.41 9.64
C THR A 301 -22.07 40.05 10.66
N MET A 302 -21.63 38.79 10.64
CA MET A 302 -20.52 38.31 11.46
C MET A 302 -19.32 37.97 10.57
N LYS A 303 -18.18 38.59 10.86
CA LYS A 303 -16.91 38.34 10.16
C LYS A 303 -15.93 37.61 11.06
N ILE A 304 -15.42 36.49 10.56
CA ILE A 304 -14.56 35.56 11.31
C ILE A 304 -13.34 35.22 10.46
N PRO A 305 -12.12 35.47 10.94
CA PRO A 305 -10.92 34.97 10.27
C PRO A 305 -10.90 33.43 10.23
N ILE A 306 -10.52 32.85 9.10
CA ILE A 306 -10.32 31.40 8.98
C ILE A 306 -9.15 30.99 9.90
N GLY A 307 -9.34 29.94 10.70
CA GLY A 307 -8.37 29.47 11.69
C GLY A 307 -8.44 30.18 13.04
N ALA A 308 -9.51 30.97 13.29
CA ALA A 308 -9.72 31.62 14.58
C ALA A 308 -10.20 30.65 15.68
N GLU A 309 -10.19 31.14 16.93
CA GLU A 309 -10.54 30.32 18.09
C GLU A 309 -12.05 30.00 18.15
N GLY A 310 -12.38 28.73 18.30
CA GLY A 310 -13.76 28.23 18.32
C GLY A 310 -14.16 27.48 17.05
N GLY A 311 -13.33 27.54 16.01
CA GLY A 311 -13.38 26.55 14.93
C GLY A 311 -12.16 25.64 14.93
N HIS A 312 -12.16 24.68 14.01
CA HIS A 312 -11.12 23.67 13.88
C HIS A 312 -10.94 23.26 12.42
N TYR A 313 -9.79 22.70 12.09
CA TYR A 313 -9.56 22.11 10.77
C TYR A 313 -10.00 20.65 10.74
N LYS A 314 -10.70 20.25 9.68
CA LYS A 314 -10.99 18.86 9.30
C LYS A 314 -10.28 18.56 7.98
N THR A 315 -9.79 17.34 7.82
CA THR A 315 -9.30 16.87 6.53
C THR A 315 -10.46 16.68 5.56
N SER A 316 -10.23 17.03 4.31
CA SER A 316 -11.16 16.79 3.21
C SER A 316 -10.39 16.28 2.00
N VAL A 317 -10.95 15.28 1.32
CA VAL A 317 -10.35 14.71 0.12
C VAL A 317 -11.12 15.18 -1.11
N SER A 318 -10.43 15.73 -2.10
CA SER A 318 -11.04 16.10 -3.38
C SER A 318 -10.21 15.55 -4.52
N ASN A 319 -10.83 14.76 -5.41
CA ASN A 319 -10.16 14.08 -6.52
C ASN A 319 -8.92 13.26 -6.08
N GLY A 320 -8.97 12.66 -4.88
CA GLY A 320 -7.86 11.88 -4.32
C GLY A 320 -6.69 12.71 -3.74
N GLN A 321 -6.78 14.04 -3.78
CA GLN A 321 -5.81 14.95 -3.15
C GLN A 321 -6.26 15.38 -1.77
N LEU A 322 -5.28 15.54 -0.89
CA LEU A 322 -5.46 15.93 0.51
C LEU A 322 -5.64 17.45 0.62
N GLY A 323 -6.73 17.86 1.21
CA GLY A 323 -6.96 19.24 1.63
C GLY A 323 -7.43 19.33 3.07
N ALA A 324 -7.58 20.56 3.53
CA ALA A 324 -8.17 20.89 4.80
C ALA A 324 -9.32 21.88 4.60
N LYS A 325 -10.38 21.71 5.40
CA LYS A 325 -11.46 22.69 5.56
C LYS A 325 -11.43 23.19 7.00
N TYR A 326 -11.74 24.45 7.19
CA TYR A 326 -11.99 24.99 8.51
C TYR A 326 -13.49 24.95 8.78
N THR A 327 -13.88 24.41 9.93
CA THR A 327 -15.25 24.28 10.38
C THR A 327 -15.46 25.09 11.65
N ILE A 328 -16.54 25.84 11.73
CA ILE A 328 -16.95 26.57 12.94
C ILE A 328 -18.47 26.55 13.09
N ASN A 329 -18.96 26.26 14.30
CA ASN A 329 -20.39 26.29 14.61
C ASN A 329 -20.75 27.66 15.19
N LEU A 330 -21.36 28.51 14.37
CA LEU A 330 -21.81 29.81 14.81
C LEU A 330 -23.25 29.74 15.26
N PHE A 331 -23.61 30.63 16.18
CA PHE A 331 -25.02 30.93 16.42
C PHE A 331 -25.26 32.42 16.54
N LEU A 332 -26.48 32.80 16.18
CA LEU A 332 -26.99 34.17 16.24
C LEU A 332 -28.36 34.14 16.93
N GLU A 333 -28.53 34.96 17.96
CA GLU A 333 -29.81 35.24 18.60
C GLU A 333 -30.23 36.67 18.26
N HIS A 334 -31.32 36.81 17.52
CA HIS A 334 -31.93 38.09 17.18
C HIS A 334 -33.32 38.19 17.80
N GLN A 335 -33.57 39.25 18.58
CA GLN A 335 -34.87 39.55 19.13
C GLN A 335 -35.39 40.88 18.60
N TRP A 336 -36.63 40.89 18.12
CA TRP A 336 -37.32 42.10 17.69
C TRP A 336 -38.75 42.13 18.23
N GLU A 337 -39.28 43.35 18.36
CA GLU A 337 -40.67 43.61 18.69
C GLU A 337 -41.40 44.12 17.45
N ASP A 338 -42.56 43.54 17.15
CA ASP A 338 -43.42 43.94 16.04
C ASP A 338 -44.89 44.11 16.47
N ASN A 339 -45.69 44.74 15.60
CA ASN A 339 -47.08 45.09 15.89
C ASN A 339 -48.07 43.92 15.76
N LYS A 340 -47.61 42.70 15.47
CA LYS A 340 -48.49 41.54 15.22
C LYS A 340 -48.27 40.39 16.19
N TRP A 341 -47.02 40.05 16.48
CA TRP A 341 -46.61 38.95 17.35
C TRP A 341 -45.92 39.42 18.63
N GLY A 342 -45.74 40.73 18.82
CA GLY A 342 -45.02 41.28 19.95
C GLY A 342 -43.53 40.94 19.85
N LEU A 343 -42.94 40.40 20.93
CA LEU A 343 -41.53 40.01 20.96
C LEU A 343 -41.32 38.64 20.29
N THR A 344 -40.54 38.62 19.21
CA THR A 344 -40.05 37.40 18.56
C THR A 344 -38.57 37.21 18.86
N LYS A 345 -38.18 35.99 19.26
CA LYS A 345 -36.80 35.56 19.42
C LYS A 345 -36.45 34.55 18.32
N HIS A 346 -35.42 34.82 17.55
CA HIS A 346 -34.95 33.96 16.47
C HIS A 346 -33.52 33.52 16.74
N THR A 347 -33.32 32.23 16.92
CA THR A 347 -32.02 31.61 17.19
C THR A 347 -31.61 30.81 15.97
N ILE A 348 -30.50 31.18 15.33
CA ILE A 348 -29.98 30.52 14.14
C ILE A 348 -28.65 29.87 14.49
N ILE A 349 -28.56 28.56 14.30
CA ILE A 349 -27.36 27.77 14.53
C ILE A 349 -26.87 27.32 13.15
N LYS A 350 -25.64 27.70 12.79
CA LYS A 350 -25.06 27.42 11.47
C LYS A 350 -23.66 26.83 11.64
N GLU A 351 -23.52 25.58 11.22
CA GLU A 351 -22.20 24.99 10.96
C GLU A 351 -21.69 25.53 9.63
N ILE A 352 -20.55 26.21 9.65
CA ILE A 352 -19.90 26.77 8.47
C ILE A 352 -18.66 25.96 8.17
N GLU A 353 -18.56 25.46 6.93
CA GLU A 353 -17.38 24.78 6.41
C GLU A 353 -16.80 25.56 5.23
N THR A 354 -15.51 25.92 5.32
CA THR A 354 -14.84 26.62 4.23
C THR A 354 -14.63 25.74 2.99
N PRO A 355 -14.40 26.33 1.82
CA PRO A 355 -13.86 25.62 0.67
C PRO A 355 -12.55 24.89 1.02
N ILE A 356 -12.23 23.85 0.24
CA ILE A 356 -11.04 23.03 0.45
C ILE A 356 -9.78 23.82 0.12
N GLU A 357 -8.85 23.93 1.07
CA GLU A 357 -7.49 24.43 0.85
C GLU A 357 -6.54 23.22 0.72
N GLN A 358 -5.82 23.13 -0.40
CA GLN A 358 -4.89 22.02 -0.67
C GLN A 358 -3.71 22.06 0.32
N VAL A 359 -3.31 20.89 0.83
CA VAL A 359 -2.25 20.77 1.83
C VAL A 359 -1.09 19.94 1.27
N GLU A 360 0.12 20.51 1.27
CA GLU A 360 1.33 19.76 0.96
C GLU A 360 1.78 18.94 2.16
N VAL A 361 2.07 17.66 1.93
CA VAL A 361 2.54 16.74 2.97
C VAL A 361 4.06 16.71 2.97
N ALA A 362 4.67 16.99 4.12
CA ALA A 362 6.12 16.88 4.24
C ALA A 362 6.54 15.41 4.34
N ILE A 363 7.54 15.05 3.54
CA ILE A 363 8.17 13.73 3.56
C ILE A 363 9.65 13.96 3.83
N THR A 364 10.16 13.35 4.90
CA THR A 364 11.58 13.43 5.25
C THR A 364 12.12 12.03 5.46
N ASN A 365 13.35 11.79 5.01
CA ASN A 365 14.00 10.50 5.14
C ASN A 365 15.37 10.61 5.78
N ASN A 366 15.73 9.59 6.55
CA ASN A 366 17.04 9.47 7.18
C ASN A 366 17.52 8.02 7.04
N LEU A 367 18.77 7.84 6.63
CA LEU A 367 19.38 6.53 6.43
C LEU A 367 20.43 6.25 7.52
N ASN A 368 20.25 5.17 8.26
CA ASN A 368 21.22 4.70 9.25
C ASN A 368 21.91 3.41 8.76
N LEU A 369 23.15 3.56 8.29
CA LEU A 369 23.95 2.45 7.77
C LEU A 369 24.38 1.45 8.83
N SER A 370 24.66 1.92 10.06
CA SER A 370 25.12 1.04 11.14
C SER A 370 24.01 0.09 11.58
N ALA A 371 22.78 0.59 11.64
CA ALA A 371 21.59 -0.23 11.91
C ALA A 371 21.03 -0.93 10.67
N ARG A 372 21.51 -0.58 9.46
CA ARG A 372 20.98 -1.01 8.16
C ARG A 372 19.47 -0.74 7.97
N LEU A 373 19.02 0.42 8.45
CA LEU A 373 17.61 0.84 8.42
C LEU A 373 17.45 2.21 7.73
N MET A 374 16.38 2.35 6.97
CA MET A 374 15.92 3.61 6.40
C MET A 374 14.64 4.05 7.12
N ASN A 375 14.64 5.26 7.69
CA ASN A 375 13.48 5.83 8.35
C ASN A 375 12.87 6.89 7.43
N VAL A 376 11.57 6.82 7.20
CA VAL A 376 10.82 7.82 6.45
C VAL A 376 9.67 8.35 7.30
N THR A 377 9.65 9.66 7.52
CA THR A 377 8.59 10.35 8.25
C THR A 377 7.68 11.04 7.25
N VAL A 378 6.39 10.75 7.33
CA VAL A 378 5.34 11.30 6.46
C VAL A 378 4.32 12.04 7.32
N GLY A 379 4.06 13.31 6.99
CA GLY A 379 3.11 14.16 7.72
C GLY A 379 3.56 15.63 7.78
N THR A 380 3.01 16.46 8.65
CA THR A 380 2.05 16.16 9.73
C THR A 380 0.61 16.13 9.24
N PHE A 381 -0.18 15.17 9.73
CA PHE A 381 -1.61 15.04 9.47
C PHE A 381 -2.44 15.52 10.65
N LEU A 382 -3.67 15.96 10.35
CA LEU A 382 -4.69 16.18 11.36
C LEU A 382 -5.10 14.82 12.00
N PRO A 383 -5.56 14.81 13.26
CA PRO A 383 -5.88 13.56 13.93
C PRO A 383 -7.01 12.65 13.34
N ASP A 384 -7.75 13.04 12.28
CA ASP A 384 -8.74 12.22 11.52
C ASP A 384 -8.08 11.16 10.67
N VAL A 385 -6.83 11.38 10.30
CA VAL A 385 -6.20 10.66 9.20
C VAL A 385 -5.55 9.37 9.70
N GLU A 386 -6.12 8.22 9.43
CA GLU A 386 -5.54 6.94 9.83
C GLU A 386 -4.82 6.25 8.67
N LEU A 387 -3.60 5.77 8.90
CA LEU A 387 -2.88 4.94 7.92
C LEU A 387 -3.46 3.53 7.95
N VAL A 388 -3.94 3.05 6.81
CA VAL A 388 -4.62 1.73 6.72
C VAL A 388 -3.80 0.69 5.99
N ASN A 389 -3.13 1.07 4.90
CA ASN A 389 -2.36 0.13 4.09
C ASN A 389 -1.11 0.79 3.47
N LEU A 390 -0.18 -0.06 3.04
CA LEU A 390 1.03 0.30 2.32
C LEU A 390 1.06 -0.52 1.04
N THR A 391 1.31 0.12 -0.10
CA THR A 391 1.57 -0.56 -1.36
C THR A 391 3.07 -0.75 -1.52
N ILE A 392 3.50 -2.01 -1.45
CA ILE A 392 4.89 -2.45 -1.55
C ILE A 392 5.02 -3.27 -2.84
N GLU A 393 5.90 -2.86 -3.75
CA GLU A 393 6.09 -3.51 -5.07
C GLU A 393 4.79 -3.71 -5.88
N GLY A 394 3.80 -2.85 -5.69
CA GLY A 394 2.50 -2.92 -6.38
C GLY A 394 1.42 -3.73 -5.66
N VAL A 395 1.73 -4.37 -4.52
CA VAL A 395 0.76 -5.10 -3.69
C VAL A 395 0.39 -4.28 -2.47
N ALA A 396 -0.91 -4.06 -2.26
CA ALA A 396 -1.42 -3.37 -1.08
C ALA A 396 -1.47 -4.33 0.12
N VAL A 397 -0.81 -3.96 1.21
CA VAL A 397 -0.67 -4.75 2.44
C VAL A 397 -1.19 -3.93 3.61
N ALA A 398 -2.00 -4.53 4.50
CA ALA A 398 -2.51 -3.82 5.67
C ALA A 398 -1.37 -3.50 6.66
N VAL A 399 -1.49 -2.42 7.44
CA VAL A 399 -0.46 -2.03 8.43
C VAL A 399 0.00 -3.19 9.34
N PRO A 400 -0.89 -4.03 9.92
CA PRO A 400 -0.46 -5.16 10.75
C PRO A 400 0.32 -6.24 10.00
N GLU A 401 -0.01 -6.47 8.72
CA GLU A 401 0.67 -7.42 7.86
C GLU A 401 2.03 -6.88 7.41
N ALA A 402 2.14 -5.57 7.15
CA ALA A 402 3.40 -4.93 6.78
C ALA A 402 4.46 -5.09 7.89
N VAL A 403 4.04 -5.05 9.16
CA VAL A 403 4.91 -5.31 10.32
C VAL A 403 5.46 -6.74 10.31
N GLN A 404 4.66 -7.73 9.88
CA GLN A 404 5.12 -9.11 9.72
C GLN A 404 6.19 -9.25 8.61
N HIS A 405 6.13 -8.39 7.59
CA HIS A 405 7.11 -8.30 6.51
C HIS A 405 8.33 -7.42 6.86
N GLY A 406 8.45 -6.95 8.11
CA GLY A 406 9.61 -6.20 8.61
C GLY A 406 9.52 -4.68 8.49
N TYR A 407 8.38 -4.12 8.07
CA TYR A 407 8.14 -2.67 8.03
C TYR A 407 7.61 -2.20 9.38
N LEU A 408 8.46 -1.56 10.19
CA LEU A 408 8.03 -1.03 11.49
C LEU A 408 7.42 0.37 11.32
N ILE A 409 6.21 0.55 11.83
CA ILE A 409 5.46 1.80 11.67
C ILE A 409 5.18 2.40 13.05
N HIS A 410 5.66 3.61 13.28
CA HIS A 410 5.46 4.35 14.52
C HIS A 410 4.58 5.57 14.27
N LYS A 411 3.67 5.85 15.21
CA LYS A 411 2.83 7.05 15.20
C LYS A 411 3.43 8.08 16.15
N ALA A 412 3.94 9.20 15.60
CA ALA A 412 4.44 10.32 16.38
C ALA A 412 3.30 11.33 16.59
N ARG A 413 2.96 11.65 17.84
CA ARG A 413 1.95 12.65 18.19
C ARG A 413 2.64 13.93 18.67
N TYR A 414 2.21 15.07 18.16
CA TYR A 414 2.72 16.40 18.54
C TYR A 414 1.79 17.07 19.56
N ALA A 415 2.29 18.09 20.25
CA ALA A 415 1.54 18.81 21.29
C ALA A 415 0.25 19.49 20.77
N ASN A 416 0.19 19.81 19.47
CA ASN A 416 -0.99 20.36 18.80
C ASN A 416 -2.02 19.27 18.38
N GLY A 417 -1.83 18.01 18.80
CA GLY A 417 -2.67 16.87 18.43
C GLY A 417 -2.38 16.29 17.05
N SER A 418 -1.66 17.01 16.18
CA SER A 418 -1.25 16.49 14.87
C SER A 418 -0.38 15.25 15.01
N LYS A 419 -0.35 14.43 13.96
CA LYS A 419 0.39 13.16 13.95
C LYS A 419 1.21 12.99 12.69
N ALA A 420 2.35 12.35 12.82
CA ALA A 420 3.17 11.89 11.70
C ALA A 420 3.37 10.39 11.81
N TYR A 421 3.59 9.75 10.66
CA TYR A 421 3.89 8.33 10.59
C TYR A 421 5.35 8.15 10.22
N ILE A 422 6.09 7.38 11.03
CA ILE A 422 7.49 7.06 10.81
C ILE A 422 7.56 5.60 10.40
N ILE A 423 8.06 5.34 9.19
CA ILE A 423 8.18 4.01 8.60
C ILE A 423 9.66 3.66 8.59
N GLN A 424 10.01 2.57 9.28
CA GLN A 424 11.38 2.05 9.31
C GLN A 424 11.44 0.80 8.43
N VAL A 425 12.33 0.84 7.44
CA VAL A 425 12.49 -0.20 6.43
C VAL A 425 13.92 -0.73 6.45
N PRO A 426 14.14 -2.05 6.56
CA PRO A 426 15.46 -2.66 6.38
C PRO A 426 16.03 -2.40 4.98
N LEU A 427 17.33 -2.13 4.90
CA LEU A 427 18.01 -1.92 3.62
C LEU A 427 18.02 -3.16 2.72
N ASP A 428 17.77 -4.34 3.28
CA ASP A 428 17.68 -5.60 2.52
C ASP A 428 16.25 -5.94 2.10
N ALA A 429 15.27 -5.09 2.42
CA ALA A 429 13.90 -5.25 1.94
C ALA A 429 13.85 -5.08 0.41
N PRO A 430 13.04 -5.87 -0.30
CA PRO A 430 12.96 -5.84 -1.77
C PRO A 430 12.50 -4.47 -2.31
N SER A 431 11.70 -3.73 -1.53
CA SER A 431 11.25 -2.39 -1.90
C SER A 431 12.35 -1.31 -1.91
N VAL A 432 13.55 -1.61 -1.40
CA VAL A 432 14.70 -0.69 -1.38
C VAL A 432 15.62 -1.01 -2.54
N LYS A 433 15.56 -0.19 -3.59
CA LYS A 433 16.44 -0.31 -4.75
C LYS A 433 17.81 0.28 -4.42
N LYS A 434 18.85 -0.42 -4.87
CA LYS A 434 20.27 -0.08 -4.65
C LYS A 434 20.92 0.18 -6.00
N GLU A 435 21.39 1.40 -6.23
CA GLU A 435 21.95 1.80 -7.53
C GLU A 435 23.35 2.39 -7.37
N TYR A 436 24.27 1.97 -8.23
CA TYR A 436 25.60 2.57 -8.28
C TYR A 436 25.53 3.94 -8.96
N MET A 437 26.09 4.96 -8.31
CA MET A 437 26.21 6.29 -8.88
C MET A 437 27.61 6.51 -9.50
N ARG A 438 28.54 7.00 -8.69
CA ARG A 438 29.90 7.36 -9.10
C ARG A 438 30.87 7.11 -7.94
N GLU A 439 32.12 6.80 -8.28
CA GLU A 439 33.20 6.56 -7.32
C GLU A 439 32.86 5.46 -6.29
N ASP A 440 32.75 5.84 -5.03
CA ASP A 440 32.42 5.00 -3.87
C ASP A 440 30.96 5.18 -3.42
N MET A 441 30.11 5.84 -4.23
CA MET A 441 28.73 6.15 -3.86
C MET A 441 27.68 5.18 -4.42
N ARG A 442 26.77 4.76 -3.53
CA ARG A 442 25.57 4.00 -3.84
C ARG A 442 24.32 4.74 -3.35
N ALA A 443 23.27 4.71 -4.15
CA ALA A 443 21.98 5.28 -3.85
C ALA A 443 21.03 4.20 -3.34
N TYR A 444 20.31 4.51 -2.27
CA TYR A 444 19.22 3.71 -1.72
C TYR A 444 17.92 4.45 -1.97
N THR A 445 17.01 3.81 -2.71
CA THR A 445 15.73 4.38 -3.10
C THR A 445 14.61 3.50 -2.58
N LEU A 446 13.78 4.04 -1.68
CA LEU A 446 12.56 3.41 -1.22
C LEU A 446 11.37 4.01 -1.97
N ASN A 447 10.61 3.15 -2.63
CA ASN A 447 9.35 3.51 -3.29
C ASN A 447 8.20 2.75 -2.62
N VAL A 448 7.36 3.46 -1.89
CA VAL A 448 6.14 2.91 -1.27
C VAL A 448 4.99 3.89 -1.43
N THR A 449 3.77 3.41 -1.55
CA THR A 449 2.58 4.27 -1.55
C THR A 449 1.81 4.02 -0.26
N LEU A 450 1.43 5.07 0.44
CA LEU A 450 0.67 4.97 1.69
C LEU A 450 -0.78 5.33 1.42
N THR A 451 -1.73 4.51 1.89
CA THR A 451 -3.16 4.84 1.82
C THR A 451 -3.67 5.18 3.19
N PHE A 452 -4.38 6.30 3.25
CA PHE A 452 -5.00 6.82 4.46
C PHE A 452 -6.51 6.84 4.32
N ILE A 453 -7.20 6.80 5.45
CA ILE A 453 -8.64 7.00 5.59
C ILE A 453 -8.93 8.18 6.54
N THR A 454 -9.99 8.93 6.27
CA THR A 454 -10.46 10.02 7.14
C THR A 454 -11.66 9.57 7.97
N HIS A 455 -11.74 10.04 9.23
CA HIS A 455 -12.90 9.80 10.09
C HIS A 455 -13.64 11.10 10.45
N PRO A 456 -14.99 11.12 10.40
CA PRO A 456 -15.90 10.01 10.11
C PRO A 456 -16.25 9.82 8.62
N SER A 457 -15.80 10.71 7.71
CA SER A 457 -16.24 10.70 6.30
C SER A 457 -15.90 9.40 5.54
N SER A 458 -14.96 8.59 6.05
CA SER A 458 -14.52 7.33 5.45
C SER A 458 -13.97 7.49 4.04
N GLU A 459 -13.44 8.68 3.73
CA GLU A 459 -12.80 8.98 2.44
C GLU A 459 -11.35 8.51 2.47
N THR A 460 -10.86 7.98 1.35
CA THR A 460 -9.49 7.47 1.25
C THR A 460 -8.65 8.32 0.31
N PHE A 461 -7.37 8.50 0.64
CA PHE A 461 -6.40 9.17 -0.22
C PHE A 461 -5.04 8.49 -0.15
N VAL A 462 -4.21 8.72 -1.18
CA VAL A 462 -2.91 8.05 -1.31
C VAL A 462 -1.78 9.07 -1.34
N ILE A 463 -0.65 8.71 -0.72
CA ILE A 463 0.57 9.52 -0.71
C ILE A 463 1.72 8.65 -1.23
N PRO A 464 2.25 8.95 -2.43
CA PRO A 464 3.45 8.29 -2.91
C PRO A 464 4.66 8.79 -2.14
N VAL A 465 5.47 7.85 -1.64
CA VAL A 465 6.68 8.13 -0.87
C VAL A 465 7.88 7.60 -1.66
N THR A 466 8.67 8.54 -2.16
CA THR A 466 9.94 8.28 -2.85
C THR A 466 11.05 8.85 -1.99
N ALA A 467 11.78 8.01 -1.28
CA ALA A 467 12.88 8.43 -0.43
C ALA A 467 14.21 7.99 -1.03
N LEU A 468 15.11 8.95 -1.27
CA LEU A 468 16.44 8.73 -1.86
C LEU A 468 17.53 9.10 -0.87
N SER A 469 18.55 8.26 -0.73
CA SER A 469 19.75 8.56 0.07
C SER A 469 21.00 8.04 -0.61
N ALA A 470 21.97 8.92 -0.86
CA ALA A 470 23.26 8.57 -1.47
C ALA A 470 24.35 8.48 -0.38
N VAL A 471 25.11 7.38 -0.39
CA VAL A 471 26.09 7.06 0.66
C VAL A 471 27.38 6.55 0.06
N LYS A 472 28.51 6.86 0.70
CA LYS A 472 29.84 6.31 0.40
C LYS A 472 30.07 4.92 1.00
N ASP A 473 29.44 3.91 0.43
CA ASP A 473 29.60 2.50 0.85
C ASP A 473 29.78 1.52 -0.32
N ALA A 474 30.02 2.01 -1.54
CA ALA A 474 30.19 1.17 -2.70
C ALA A 474 31.54 0.43 -2.66
N VAL A 475 31.46 -0.90 -2.69
CA VAL A 475 32.60 -1.80 -2.87
C VAL A 475 32.55 -2.30 -4.30
N LEU A 476 33.57 -1.95 -5.07
CA LEU A 476 33.68 -2.28 -6.49
C LEU A 476 34.24 -3.69 -6.67
N PRO A 477 33.87 -4.38 -7.76
CA PRO A 477 34.45 -5.69 -8.07
C PRO A 477 35.95 -5.56 -8.33
N SER A 478 36.70 -6.57 -7.87
CA SER A 478 38.16 -6.64 -8.01
C SER A 478 38.57 -7.87 -8.82
N VAL A 479 39.70 -7.82 -9.52
CA VAL A 479 40.12 -8.90 -10.43
C VAL A 479 41.46 -9.50 -10.06
N ARG A 480 41.59 -10.80 -10.30
CA ARG A 480 42.83 -11.55 -10.25
C ARG A 480 42.99 -12.37 -11.52
N GLY A 481 44.00 -12.04 -12.33
CA GLY A 481 44.37 -12.78 -13.53
C GLY A 481 45.55 -13.73 -13.32
N PHE A 482 45.52 -14.92 -13.91
CA PHE A 482 46.66 -15.86 -13.96
C PHE A 482 46.55 -16.82 -15.15
N CYS A 483 47.59 -17.62 -15.43
CA CYS A 483 47.61 -18.55 -16.55
C CYS A 483 48.18 -19.92 -16.19
N ASP A 484 47.73 -20.96 -16.88
CA ASP A 484 48.10 -22.36 -16.63
C ASP A 484 48.76 -23.03 -17.85
N GLY A 485 49.66 -22.32 -18.54
CA GLY A 485 50.40 -22.81 -19.71
C GLY A 485 49.56 -23.04 -20.97
N ARG A 486 48.23 -23.16 -20.86
CA ARG A 486 47.28 -23.36 -21.98
C ARG A 486 46.16 -22.34 -22.03
N ASN A 487 45.72 -21.85 -20.87
CA ASN A 487 44.59 -20.92 -20.76
C ASN A 487 44.96 -19.67 -19.98
N LEU A 488 44.21 -18.60 -20.26
CA LEU A 488 44.15 -17.37 -19.50
C LEU A 488 42.95 -17.42 -18.56
N HIS A 489 43.16 -17.14 -17.28
CA HIS A 489 42.13 -17.16 -16.25
C HIS A 489 41.95 -15.76 -15.65
N LEU A 490 40.70 -15.31 -15.55
CA LEU A 490 40.28 -14.13 -14.81
C LEU A 490 39.31 -14.56 -13.72
N ILE A 491 39.61 -14.21 -12.47
CA ILE A 491 38.70 -14.37 -11.33
C ILE A 491 38.33 -12.97 -10.85
N ILE A 492 37.05 -12.62 -11.00
CA ILE A 492 36.48 -11.35 -10.56
C ILE A 492 35.76 -11.62 -9.24
N SER A 493 36.16 -10.95 -8.17
CA SER A 493 35.48 -11.00 -6.88
C SER A 493 34.38 -9.94 -6.88
N HIS A 494 33.15 -10.35 -6.59
CA HIS A 494 32.00 -9.46 -6.58
C HIS A 494 32.12 -8.41 -5.48
N GLY A 495 31.67 -7.20 -5.79
CA GLY A 495 31.50 -6.12 -4.86
C GLY A 495 30.08 -6.11 -4.28
N ASN A 496 29.61 -4.93 -3.86
CA ASN A 496 28.23 -4.73 -3.40
C ASN A 496 27.40 -3.87 -4.37
N VAL A 497 27.93 -3.58 -5.55
CA VAL A 497 27.31 -2.69 -6.56
C VAL A 497 27.11 -3.33 -7.94
N ASP A 498 27.63 -4.53 -8.11
CA ASP A 498 27.81 -5.20 -9.40
C ASP A 498 26.82 -6.35 -9.64
N GLN A 499 25.78 -6.48 -8.80
CA GLN A 499 24.72 -7.49 -8.96
C GLN A 499 24.07 -7.47 -10.35
N ASN A 500 23.94 -6.29 -10.97
CA ASN A 500 23.34 -6.12 -12.30
C ASN A 500 24.38 -5.86 -13.40
N TRP A 501 25.67 -6.10 -13.14
CA TRP A 501 26.74 -5.85 -14.12
C TRP A 501 27.06 -7.13 -14.88
N LEU A 502 26.95 -7.07 -16.19
CA LEU A 502 27.11 -8.22 -17.07
C LEU A 502 28.50 -8.20 -17.75
N PRO A 503 29.15 -9.36 -17.93
CA PRO A 503 30.45 -9.45 -18.59
C PRO A 503 30.34 -9.38 -20.11
N PHE A 504 31.24 -8.61 -20.72
CA PHE A 504 31.38 -8.42 -22.16
C PHE A 504 32.82 -8.65 -22.61
N ILE A 505 32.97 -9.24 -23.79
CA ILE A 505 34.23 -9.30 -24.53
C ILE A 505 34.04 -8.41 -25.75
N SER A 506 34.71 -7.26 -25.78
CA SER A 506 34.42 -6.18 -26.74
C SER A 506 32.94 -5.76 -26.66
N ASP A 507 32.15 -6.01 -27.72
CA ASP A 507 30.72 -5.70 -27.77
C ASP A 507 29.82 -6.92 -27.59
N TRP A 508 30.40 -8.09 -27.34
CA TRP A 508 29.66 -9.34 -27.22
C TRP A 508 29.46 -9.72 -25.75
N GLN A 509 28.21 -9.96 -25.36
CA GLN A 509 27.85 -10.39 -24.01
C GLN A 509 28.27 -11.84 -23.78
N LEU A 510 29.03 -12.07 -22.71
CA LEU A 510 29.51 -13.39 -22.31
C LEU A 510 28.47 -14.11 -21.45
N SER A 511 27.46 -14.72 -22.08
CA SER A 511 26.52 -15.64 -21.40
C SER A 511 27.09 -17.07 -21.32
N PRO A 512 26.54 -17.96 -20.49
CA PRO A 512 26.96 -19.36 -20.42
C PRO A 512 26.88 -20.10 -21.77
N GLU A 513 25.81 -19.85 -22.54
CA GLU A 513 25.61 -20.43 -23.88
C GLU A 513 26.63 -19.87 -24.88
N ALA A 514 26.88 -18.56 -24.78
CA ALA A 514 27.88 -17.86 -25.53
C ALA A 514 29.29 -18.43 -25.28
N ALA A 515 29.65 -18.66 -24.02
CA ALA A 515 30.93 -19.23 -23.62
C ALA A 515 31.14 -20.65 -24.18
N GLN A 516 30.10 -21.50 -24.17
CA GLN A 516 30.18 -22.86 -24.73
C GLN A 516 30.51 -22.87 -26.22
N LYS A 517 29.98 -21.93 -27.01
CA LYS A 517 30.25 -21.83 -28.45
C LYS A 517 31.73 -21.67 -28.77
N TYR A 518 32.50 -20.99 -27.91
CA TYR A 518 33.92 -20.70 -28.11
C TYR A 518 34.85 -21.55 -27.22
N ASN A 519 34.32 -22.58 -26.55
CA ASN A 519 35.03 -23.41 -25.57
C ASN A 519 35.61 -22.61 -24.40
N TYR A 520 34.88 -21.61 -23.91
CA TYR A 520 35.24 -20.85 -22.71
C TYR A 520 34.59 -21.48 -21.48
N SER A 521 35.27 -21.42 -20.34
CA SER A 521 34.68 -21.77 -19.06
C SER A 521 34.24 -20.50 -18.35
N LEU A 522 32.94 -20.38 -18.12
CA LEU A 522 32.33 -19.34 -17.31
C LEU A 522 31.71 -19.99 -16.06
N ARG A 523 32.11 -19.56 -14.87
CA ARG A 523 31.55 -20.05 -13.60
C ARG A 523 31.29 -18.87 -12.67
N ASP A 524 30.05 -18.75 -12.22
CA ASP A 524 29.65 -17.78 -11.21
C ASP A 524 29.13 -18.53 -9.98
N ASN A 525 29.57 -18.14 -8.80
CA ASN A 525 29.12 -18.70 -7.52
C ASN A 525 28.46 -17.65 -6.61
N GLY A 526 28.15 -16.46 -7.13
CA GLY A 526 27.58 -15.33 -6.41
C GLY A 526 28.59 -14.47 -5.65
N THR A 527 29.81 -14.98 -5.39
CA THR A 527 30.91 -14.22 -4.77
C THR A 527 32.08 -13.96 -5.71
N HIS A 528 32.29 -14.85 -6.68
CA HIS A 528 33.32 -14.77 -7.68
C HIS A 528 32.80 -15.24 -9.04
N LEU A 529 33.14 -14.48 -10.08
CA LEU A 529 32.98 -14.83 -11.47
C LEU A 529 34.35 -15.26 -12.05
N ALA A 530 34.47 -16.53 -12.42
CA ALA A 530 35.66 -17.11 -13.01
C ALA A 530 35.47 -17.32 -14.52
N VAL A 531 36.38 -16.75 -15.31
CA VAL A 531 36.44 -16.86 -16.77
C VAL A 531 37.76 -17.50 -17.17
N SER A 532 37.70 -18.56 -17.97
CA SER A 532 38.88 -19.21 -18.55
C SER A 532 38.78 -19.27 -20.07
N VAL A 533 39.83 -18.81 -20.74
CA VAL A 533 39.91 -18.66 -22.19
C VAL A 533 41.18 -19.36 -22.71
N PRO A 534 41.08 -20.26 -23.71
CA PRO A 534 42.24 -20.88 -24.33
C PRO A 534 43.17 -19.88 -25.03
N PHE A 535 44.49 -20.13 -24.99
CA PHE A 535 45.51 -19.28 -25.62
C PHE A 535 45.23 -18.98 -27.10
N LEU A 536 44.85 -20.00 -27.88
CA LEU A 536 44.60 -19.89 -29.33
C LEU A 536 43.18 -19.38 -29.70
N SER A 537 42.48 -18.75 -28.76
CA SER A 537 41.11 -18.32 -29.03
C SER A 537 41.01 -17.02 -29.83
N SER A 538 39.90 -16.83 -30.55
CA SER A 538 39.63 -15.65 -31.40
C SER A 538 39.63 -14.32 -30.63
N HIS A 539 39.27 -14.34 -29.35
CA HIS A 539 39.19 -13.13 -28.52
C HIS A 539 40.46 -12.83 -27.72
N VAL A 540 41.54 -13.59 -27.93
CA VAL A 540 42.86 -13.30 -27.34
C VAL A 540 43.64 -12.38 -28.29
N SER A 541 44.38 -11.43 -27.73
CA SER A 541 45.21 -10.49 -28.47
C SER A 541 46.69 -10.79 -28.25
N TYR A 542 47.45 -10.96 -29.33
CA TYR A 542 48.87 -11.29 -29.27
C TYR A 542 49.70 -10.01 -29.41
N GLU A 543 50.29 -9.54 -28.31
CA GLU A 543 50.99 -8.26 -28.24
C GLU A 543 52.46 -8.34 -28.70
N GLY A 544 53.04 -9.54 -28.70
CA GLY A 544 54.42 -9.71 -29.15
C GLY A 544 54.82 -11.18 -29.31
N PHE A 545 55.72 -11.41 -30.27
CA PHE A 545 56.30 -12.72 -30.56
C PHE A 545 57.83 -12.64 -30.49
N HIS A 546 58.41 -13.40 -29.56
CA HIS A 546 59.85 -13.58 -29.41
C HIS A 546 60.17 -15.08 -29.55
N PRO A 547 61.36 -15.48 -30.04
CA PRO A 547 61.73 -16.90 -30.17
C PRO A 547 61.59 -17.74 -28.90
N SER A 548 61.54 -17.11 -27.72
CA SER A 548 61.40 -17.74 -26.42
C SER A 548 60.03 -17.55 -25.76
N ALA A 549 59.16 -16.68 -26.31
CA ALA A 549 57.95 -16.23 -25.61
C ALA A 549 56.93 -15.55 -26.53
N ILE A 550 55.65 -15.85 -26.35
CA ILE A 550 54.52 -15.14 -26.96
C ILE A 550 53.76 -14.42 -25.85
N LYS A 551 53.62 -13.10 -25.95
CA LYS A 551 52.79 -12.32 -25.01
C LYS A 551 51.36 -12.27 -25.54
N ALA A 552 50.43 -12.81 -24.77
CA ALA A 552 49.00 -12.83 -25.09
C ALA A 552 48.19 -12.19 -23.98
N SER A 553 47.20 -11.37 -24.37
CA SER A 553 46.34 -10.63 -23.47
C SER A 553 44.87 -10.90 -23.75
N PHE A 554 44.07 -10.99 -22.70
CA PHE A 554 42.62 -11.09 -22.76
C PHE A 554 41.99 -9.91 -22.02
N TYR A 555 40.97 -9.30 -22.62
CA TYR A 555 40.28 -8.11 -22.12
C TYR A 555 38.79 -8.43 -21.89
N LEU A 556 38.26 -8.01 -20.74
CA LEU A 556 36.88 -8.21 -20.35
C LEU A 556 36.33 -6.95 -19.69
N THR A 557 35.10 -6.58 -20.04
CA THR A 557 34.44 -5.38 -19.56
C THR A 557 33.15 -5.74 -18.83
N LEU A 558 32.90 -5.15 -17.67
CA LEU A 558 31.60 -5.20 -16.99
C LEU A 558 30.76 -3.97 -17.38
N LYS A 559 29.59 -4.23 -17.96
CA LYS A 559 28.62 -3.20 -18.35
C LYS A 559 27.34 -3.35 -17.53
N ASP A 560 26.69 -2.24 -17.24
CA ASP A 560 25.40 -2.20 -16.54
C ASP A 560 24.30 -2.84 -17.41
N GLY A 561 23.56 -3.81 -16.88
CA GLY A 561 22.58 -4.58 -17.66
C GLY A 561 21.37 -3.78 -18.14
N ILE A 562 21.11 -2.59 -17.58
CA ILE A 562 19.98 -1.73 -17.97
C ILE A 562 20.48 -0.60 -18.88
N THR A 563 21.51 0.12 -18.45
CA THR A 563 21.99 1.32 -19.16
C THR A 563 23.06 1.02 -20.22
N SER A 564 23.59 -0.21 -20.26
CA SER A 564 24.75 -0.61 -21.07
C SER A 564 26.01 0.24 -20.83
N ALA A 565 26.02 1.06 -19.78
CA ALA A 565 27.15 1.89 -19.43
C ALA A 565 28.34 1.02 -18.98
N GLN A 566 29.52 1.28 -19.52
CA GLN A 566 30.75 0.62 -19.08
C GLN A 566 31.08 1.05 -17.65
N ARG A 567 31.23 0.07 -16.75
CA ARG A 567 31.52 0.32 -15.34
C ARG A 567 32.97 -0.02 -15.00
N ARG A 568 33.47 -1.16 -15.47
CA ARG A 568 34.83 -1.65 -15.22
C ARG A 568 35.39 -2.42 -16.40
N ASP A 569 36.70 -2.35 -16.56
CA ASP A 569 37.49 -3.10 -17.52
C ASP A 569 38.59 -3.87 -16.79
N PHE A 570 38.85 -5.07 -17.26
CA PHE A 570 39.84 -5.99 -16.71
C PHE A 570 40.65 -6.59 -17.83
N SER A 571 41.93 -6.83 -17.55
CA SER A 571 42.81 -7.52 -18.48
C SER A 571 43.74 -8.48 -17.77
N VAL A 572 44.11 -9.54 -18.46
CA VAL A 572 45.18 -10.46 -18.06
C VAL A 572 46.14 -10.63 -19.22
N SER A 573 47.44 -10.49 -18.95
CA SER A 573 48.51 -10.71 -19.92
C SER A 573 49.42 -11.83 -19.44
N CYS A 574 49.71 -12.78 -20.33
CA CYS A 574 50.51 -13.95 -20.02
C CYS A 574 51.52 -14.25 -21.11
N ILE A 575 52.54 -15.02 -20.72
CA ILE A 575 53.63 -15.43 -21.59
C ILE A 575 53.49 -16.93 -21.85
N PHE A 576 53.38 -17.30 -23.13
CA PHE A 576 53.26 -18.67 -23.60
C PHE A 576 54.50 -19.09 -24.38
N SER A 577 54.82 -20.38 -24.36
CA SER A 577 55.93 -20.90 -25.17
C SER A 577 55.53 -20.95 -26.65
N PRO A 578 56.40 -20.54 -27.58
CA PRO A 578 56.15 -20.71 -29.02
C PRO A 578 55.90 -22.16 -29.44
N SER A 579 56.33 -23.14 -28.64
CA SER A 579 56.02 -24.55 -28.87
C SER A 579 54.52 -24.87 -28.83
N GLU A 580 53.70 -24.06 -28.16
CA GLU A 580 52.24 -24.24 -28.12
C GLU A 580 51.58 -23.99 -29.48
N LEU A 581 52.26 -23.31 -30.41
CA LEU A 581 51.76 -23.11 -31.78
C LEU A 581 51.92 -24.35 -32.67
N ILE A 582 52.76 -25.31 -32.27
CA ILE A 582 53.12 -26.46 -33.11
C ILE A 582 52.85 -27.79 -32.40
N GLN A 583 52.20 -28.71 -33.13
CA GLN A 583 52.01 -30.08 -32.70
C GLN A 583 52.54 -31.04 -33.78
N CYS A 584 53.57 -31.80 -33.42
CA CYS A 584 54.18 -32.83 -34.26
C CYS A 584 53.65 -34.20 -33.83
N LEU A 585 52.80 -34.83 -34.65
CA LEU A 585 52.18 -36.12 -34.31
C LEU A 585 53.07 -37.30 -34.76
N PRO A 586 53.11 -38.41 -34.00
CA PRO A 586 53.96 -39.57 -34.33
C PRO A 586 53.69 -40.21 -35.71
N ASN A 587 52.49 -40.01 -36.27
CA ASN A 587 52.13 -40.47 -37.61
C ASN A 587 52.68 -39.58 -38.74
N GLY A 588 53.51 -38.59 -38.43
CA GLY A 588 54.07 -37.65 -39.39
C GLY A 588 53.12 -36.54 -39.82
N THR A 589 52.04 -36.28 -39.06
CA THR A 589 51.18 -35.10 -39.28
C THR A 589 51.71 -33.92 -38.48
N VAL A 590 51.88 -32.78 -39.13
CA VAL A 590 52.24 -31.51 -38.47
C VAL A 590 51.03 -30.60 -38.45
N ILE A 591 50.74 -30.05 -37.27
CA ILE A 591 49.76 -28.99 -37.07
C ILE A 591 50.53 -27.76 -36.60
N ILE A 592 50.45 -26.65 -37.34
CA ILE A 592 51.10 -25.38 -36.99
C ILE A 592 50.06 -24.27 -37.10
N THR A 593 49.95 -23.45 -36.06
CA THR A 593 49.07 -22.28 -36.02
C THR A 593 49.89 -21.01 -36.06
N ALA A 594 49.76 -20.25 -37.14
CA ALA A 594 50.30 -18.90 -37.24
C ALA A 594 49.35 -17.90 -36.56
N ILE A 595 49.92 -16.88 -35.93
CA ILE A 595 49.19 -15.84 -35.21
C ILE A 595 49.44 -14.46 -35.85
N LYS A 596 48.41 -13.61 -35.84
CA LYS A 596 48.45 -12.19 -36.22
C LYS A 596 48.71 -11.34 -34.99
N LEU A 597 49.76 -10.51 -35.02
CA LEU A 597 50.09 -9.62 -33.90
C LEU A 597 49.22 -8.37 -33.91
N VAL A 598 49.02 -7.79 -32.72
CA VAL A 598 48.36 -6.49 -32.55
C VAL A 598 49.23 -5.43 -33.25
N GLY A 599 48.68 -4.80 -34.29
CA GLY A 599 49.38 -3.81 -35.14
C GLY A 599 49.62 -4.24 -36.58
N ASP A 600 49.51 -5.54 -36.91
CA ASP A 600 49.68 -6.06 -38.27
C ASP A 600 48.38 -6.00 -39.09
N GLU A 601 47.71 -4.85 -39.16
CA GLU A 601 46.35 -4.77 -39.74
C GLU A 601 46.25 -5.28 -41.19
N ASP A 602 47.28 -5.02 -42.00
CA ASP A 602 47.42 -5.47 -43.39
C ASP A 602 47.51 -6.99 -43.58
N LEU A 603 47.83 -7.75 -42.52
CA LEU A 603 48.04 -9.20 -42.61
C LEU A 603 46.70 -9.93 -42.70
N ASP A 604 46.41 -10.51 -43.87
CA ASP A 604 45.30 -11.44 -44.07
C ASP A 604 45.74 -12.89 -43.79
N THR A 605 45.18 -13.49 -42.74
CA THR A 605 45.49 -14.86 -42.30
C THR A 605 45.12 -15.91 -43.35
N ALA A 606 44.18 -15.63 -44.25
CA ALA A 606 43.79 -16.54 -45.33
C ALA A 606 44.87 -16.67 -46.43
N LEU A 607 45.73 -15.66 -46.59
CA LEU A 607 46.74 -15.61 -47.64
C LEU A 607 48.07 -16.26 -47.24
N LEU A 608 48.23 -16.66 -45.97
CA LEU A 608 49.40 -17.40 -45.49
C LEU A 608 49.62 -18.68 -46.30
N VAL A 609 50.87 -19.02 -46.56
CA VAL A 609 51.29 -20.22 -47.30
C VAL A 609 52.47 -20.89 -46.61
N LEU A 610 52.70 -22.17 -46.92
CA LEU A 610 53.95 -22.84 -46.56
C LEU A 610 55.04 -22.58 -47.64
N ARG A 611 56.21 -23.21 -47.50
CA ARG A 611 57.27 -23.14 -48.53
C ARG A 611 56.77 -23.53 -49.93
N ASP A 612 55.89 -24.52 -50.01
CA ASP A 612 55.08 -24.75 -51.20
C ASP A 612 53.85 -23.84 -51.17
N ARG A 613 53.79 -22.88 -52.11
CA ARG A 613 52.73 -21.87 -52.20
C ARG A 613 51.34 -22.46 -52.50
N GLN A 614 51.26 -23.71 -52.95
CA GLN A 614 49.98 -24.42 -53.13
C GLN A 614 49.37 -24.86 -51.79
N CYS A 615 50.18 -24.97 -50.72
CA CYS A 615 49.69 -25.37 -49.41
C CYS A 615 49.13 -24.18 -48.64
N LYS A 616 47.80 -24.14 -48.55
CA LYS A 616 46.99 -23.13 -47.86
C LYS A 616 46.56 -23.60 -46.47
N PRO A 617 46.17 -22.68 -45.57
CA PRO A 617 45.71 -23.05 -44.24
C PRO A 617 44.42 -23.88 -44.30
N SER A 618 44.32 -24.86 -43.40
CA SER A 618 43.14 -25.73 -43.26
C SER A 618 42.01 -25.10 -42.44
N LEU A 619 42.36 -24.20 -41.52
CA LEU A 619 41.42 -23.44 -40.71
C LEU A 619 41.91 -22.00 -40.64
N VAL A 620 41.04 -21.06 -41.00
CA VAL A 620 41.33 -19.63 -40.99
C VAL A 620 40.38 -18.96 -40.00
N ALA A 621 40.96 -18.20 -39.07
CA ALA A 621 40.25 -17.29 -38.19
C ALA A 621 40.88 -15.89 -38.32
N GLU A 622 40.19 -14.88 -37.81
CA GLU A 622 40.59 -13.47 -37.91
C GLU A 622 42.04 -13.22 -37.43
N LYS A 623 42.45 -13.86 -36.33
CA LYS A 623 43.78 -13.68 -35.72
C LYS A 623 44.72 -14.88 -35.85
N THR A 624 44.24 -16.01 -36.38
CA THR A 624 45.03 -17.26 -36.43
C THR A 624 44.77 -18.05 -37.70
N ALA A 625 45.80 -18.68 -38.27
CA ALA A 625 45.66 -19.63 -39.37
C ALA A 625 46.36 -20.95 -39.05
N THR A 626 45.63 -22.06 -39.15
CA THR A 626 46.15 -23.39 -38.81
C THR A 626 46.35 -24.23 -40.06
N PHE A 627 47.56 -24.76 -40.22
CA PHE A 627 47.95 -25.69 -41.28
C PHE A 627 48.00 -27.10 -40.72
N LYS A 628 47.47 -28.05 -41.48
CA LYS A 628 47.55 -29.48 -41.17
C LYS A 628 48.03 -30.21 -42.42
N PHE A 629 49.24 -30.76 -42.36
CA PHE A 629 49.87 -31.41 -43.51
C PHE A 629 50.82 -32.52 -43.07
N ASN A 630 51.23 -33.39 -44.00
CA ASN A 630 52.18 -34.45 -43.71
C ASN A 630 53.62 -33.93 -43.82
N VAL A 631 54.52 -34.39 -42.95
CA VAL A 631 55.95 -34.02 -42.94
C VAL A 631 56.67 -34.22 -44.28
N ASN A 632 56.16 -35.07 -45.17
CA ASN A 632 56.76 -35.33 -46.48
C ASN A 632 56.19 -34.45 -47.62
N THR A 633 55.24 -33.56 -47.31
CA THR A 633 54.54 -32.71 -48.30
C THR A 633 54.83 -31.21 -48.08
N CYS A 634 54.26 -30.34 -48.92
CA CYS A 634 54.27 -28.88 -48.75
C CYS A 634 55.66 -28.22 -48.71
N GLY A 635 56.62 -28.75 -49.47
CA GLY A 635 57.97 -28.19 -49.53
C GLY A 635 58.79 -28.35 -48.25
N THR A 636 58.40 -29.29 -47.37
CA THR A 636 59.11 -29.57 -46.11
C THR A 636 60.50 -30.15 -46.40
N SER A 637 61.54 -29.57 -45.81
CA SER A 637 62.90 -30.09 -45.93
C SER A 637 63.18 -31.09 -44.82
N ARG A 638 63.69 -32.27 -45.17
CA ARG A 638 64.14 -33.28 -44.22
C ARG A 638 65.66 -33.19 -44.01
N LYS A 639 66.09 -33.24 -42.75
CA LYS A 639 67.49 -33.33 -42.33
C LYS A 639 67.67 -34.55 -41.45
N PHE A 640 68.67 -35.37 -41.76
CA PHE A 640 69.01 -36.54 -40.97
C PHE A 640 70.26 -36.23 -40.15
N ASN A 641 70.16 -36.34 -38.83
CA ASN A 641 71.27 -36.14 -37.91
C ASN A 641 71.40 -37.36 -37.00
N GLY A 642 72.07 -38.40 -37.51
CA GLY A 642 72.34 -39.65 -36.79
C GLY A 642 71.05 -40.35 -36.32
N THR A 643 70.68 -40.16 -35.05
CA THR A 643 69.53 -40.81 -34.40
C THR A 643 68.23 -40.01 -34.49
N THR A 644 68.23 -38.80 -35.06
CA THR A 644 67.04 -37.93 -35.21
C THR A 644 66.81 -37.46 -36.64
N MET A 645 65.56 -37.51 -37.08
CA MET A 645 65.06 -36.91 -38.32
C MET A 645 64.34 -35.60 -37.99
N THR A 646 64.89 -34.49 -38.48
CA THR A 646 64.31 -33.15 -38.32
C THR A 646 63.65 -32.71 -39.62
N TYR A 647 62.37 -32.38 -39.55
CA TYR A 647 61.60 -31.82 -40.65
C TYR A 647 61.39 -30.34 -40.41
N GLU A 648 61.79 -29.50 -41.36
CA GLU A 648 61.77 -28.05 -41.26
C GLU A 648 60.90 -27.45 -42.37
N ASN A 649 60.02 -26.52 -42.00
CA ASN A 649 59.17 -25.76 -42.92
C ASN A 649 58.92 -24.35 -42.35
N GLU A 650 58.30 -23.49 -43.16
CA GLU A 650 58.11 -22.07 -42.88
C GLU A 650 56.71 -21.64 -43.27
N VAL A 651 56.02 -20.90 -42.40
CA VAL A 651 54.81 -20.18 -42.76
C VAL A 651 55.19 -18.79 -43.23
N LEU A 652 54.73 -18.42 -44.42
CA LEU A 652 55.11 -17.21 -45.13
C LEU A 652 53.85 -16.42 -45.50
N TYR A 653 53.91 -15.10 -45.37
CA TYR A 653 52.94 -14.19 -45.99
C TYR A 653 53.66 -13.23 -46.92
N PHE A 654 53.11 -13.08 -48.12
CA PHE A 654 53.56 -12.14 -49.13
C PHE A 654 52.48 -11.09 -49.33
N ARG A 655 52.85 -9.81 -49.23
CA ARG A 655 51.93 -8.73 -49.61
C ARG A 655 51.62 -8.87 -51.11
N PRO A 656 50.35 -8.68 -51.55
CA PRO A 656 50.02 -8.73 -52.97
C PRO A 656 50.94 -7.83 -53.80
N GLY A 657 51.64 -8.41 -54.78
CA GLY A 657 52.62 -7.70 -55.63
C GLY A 657 54.06 -7.65 -55.12
N SER A 658 54.38 -8.27 -53.97
CA SER A 658 55.75 -8.41 -53.45
C SER A 658 56.19 -9.88 -53.45
N ASP A 659 57.43 -10.14 -53.87
CA ASP A 659 58.06 -11.47 -53.78
C ASP A 659 58.86 -11.69 -52.48
N THR A 660 58.95 -10.66 -51.62
CA THR A 660 59.58 -10.77 -50.30
C THR A 660 58.54 -11.07 -49.22
N PRO A 661 58.75 -12.09 -48.37
CA PRO A 661 57.80 -12.41 -47.31
C PRO A 661 57.92 -11.37 -46.19
N ILE A 662 56.79 -10.79 -45.78
CA ILE A 662 56.74 -9.83 -44.66
C ILE A 662 56.45 -10.50 -43.31
N TYR A 663 55.86 -11.71 -43.35
CA TYR A 663 55.72 -12.58 -42.19
C TYR A 663 56.47 -13.88 -42.48
N GLN A 664 57.30 -14.31 -41.54
CA GLN A 664 58.05 -15.57 -41.63
C GLN A 664 58.10 -16.25 -40.27
N LEU A 665 57.43 -17.40 -40.16
CA LEU A 665 57.45 -18.27 -38.99
C LEU A 665 58.14 -19.58 -39.33
N LYS A 666 59.39 -19.74 -38.87
CA LYS A 666 60.16 -20.97 -39.03
C LYS A 666 59.82 -21.98 -37.95
N PHE A 667 59.62 -23.24 -38.33
CA PHE A 667 59.43 -24.32 -37.37
C PHE A 667 60.10 -25.61 -37.81
N PHE A 668 60.39 -26.47 -36.84
CA PHE A 668 60.93 -27.80 -37.08
C PHE A 668 60.32 -28.83 -36.12
N CYS A 669 60.07 -30.03 -36.64
CA CYS A 669 59.67 -31.20 -35.87
C CYS A 669 60.82 -32.22 -35.90
N SER A 670 61.29 -32.65 -34.74
CA SER A 670 62.32 -33.68 -34.63
C SER A 670 61.72 -34.99 -34.16
N TYR A 671 61.91 -36.07 -34.93
CA TYR A 671 61.49 -37.43 -34.61
C TYR A 671 62.73 -38.29 -34.37
N ALA A 672 62.72 -39.13 -33.34
CA ALA A 672 63.77 -40.13 -33.13
C ALA A 672 63.59 -41.31 -34.12
N VAL A 673 64.70 -41.78 -34.70
CA VAL A 673 64.72 -42.85 -35.71
C VAL A 673 64.82 -44.24 -35.07
N GLU A 674 65.34 -44.32 -33.84
CA GLU A 674 65.39 -45.55 -33.06
C GLU A 674 64.14 -45.70 -32.18
N GLN A 675 63.31 -46.71 -32.47
CA GLN A 675 62.34 -47.20 -31.50
C GLN A 675 63.03 -48.21 -30.57
N THR A 676 63.69 -47.72 -29.53
CA THR A 676 63.66 -48.42 -28.25
C THR A 676 62.38 -47.97 -27.54
N VAL A 677 61.40 -48.88 -27.44
CA VAL A 677 60.34 -48.73 -26.45
C VAL A 677 61.00 -48.97 -25.10
N ASP A 678 61.49 -47.90 -24.50
CA ASP A 678 61.97 -47.95 -23.13
C ASP A 678 60.73 -47.99 -22.23
N VAL A 679 60.43 -49.16 -21.67
CA VAL A 679 59.51 -49.26 -20.54
C VAL A 679 60.27 -48.72 -19.35
N SER A 680 60.18 -47.42 -19.12
CA SER A 680 60.70 -46.82 -17.89
C SER A 680 59.85 -47.29 -16.71
N TYR A 681 60.44 -48.08 -15.83
CA TYR A 681 59.97 -48.17 -14.45
C TYR A 681 60.75 -47.11 -13.67
N GLU A 682 60.06 -46.06 -13.22
CA GLU A 682 60.55 -45.27 -12.11
C GLU A 682 59.94 -45.84 -10.83
N SER A 683 60.77 -46.13 -9.82
CA SER A 683 60.29 -46.07 -8.44
C SER A 683 59.99 -44.60 -8.15
N LYS A 684 58.76 -44.19 -8.45
CA LYS A 684 58.23 -42.86 -8.17
C LYS A 684 58.53 -42.53 -6.69
N LYS A 685 59.48 -41.64 -6.42
CA LYS A 685 59.46 -40.93 -5.14
C LYS A 685 58.16 -40.16 -5.13
N ASN A 686 57.19 -40.65 -4.37
CA ASN A 686 55.92 -39.97 -4.23
C ASN A 686 56.22 -38.50 -3.85
N PRO A 687 55.77 -37.52 -4.65
CA PRO A 687 55.69 -36.15 -4.15
C PRO A 687 54.87 -36.19 -2.85
N PRO A 688 55.08 -35.27 -1.88
CA PRO A 688 54.14 -35.17 -0.77
C PRO A 688 52.75 -35.09 -1.38
N SER A 689 51.87 -36.00 -0.96
CA SER A 689 50.53 -36.13 -1.53
C SER A 689 49.82 -34.79 -1.41
N SER A 690 49.79 -34.00 -2.49
CA SER A 690 48.85 -32.90 -2.59
C SER A 690 47.52 -33.56 -2.90
N ILE A 691 46.68 -33.65 -1.87
CA ILE A 691 45.28 -34.02 -2.02
C ILE A 691 44.64 -32.85 -2.76
N LYS A 692 44.58 -32.92 -4.09
CA LYS A 692 43.62 -32.10 -4.82
C LYS A 692 42.27 -32.78 -4.62
N THR A 693 41.40 -32.15 -3.84
CA THR A 693 40.01 -32.55 -3.69
C THR A 693 39.38 -32.53 -5.08
N GLY A 694 39.11 -33.71 -5.63
CA GLY A 694 38.30 -33.85 -6.82
C GLY A 694 36.84 -33.78 -6.38
N PHE A 695 36.11 -32.79 -6.89
CA PHE A 695 34.66 -32.72 -6.71
C PHE A 695 34.01 -33.37 -7.92
N GLY A 696 33.15 -34.36 -7.67
CA GLY A 696 32.30 -34.98 -8.68
C GLY A 696 30.89 -35.14 -8.11
N CYS A 697 29.88 -34.89 -8.92
CA CYS A 697 28.48 -35.07 -8.53
C CYS A 697 28.02 -36.46 -8.95
N LEU A 698 27.28 -37.13 -8.07
CA LEU A 698 26.59 -38.37 -8.39
C LEU A 698 25.28 -38.03 -9.11
N ALA A 699 25.01 -38.67 -10.23
CA ALA A 699 23.78 -38.45 -10.99
C ALA A 699 22.65 -39.32 -10.42
N LEU A 700 21.60 -38.67 -9.91
CA LEU A 700 20.41 -39.31 -9.37
C LEU A 700 19.21 -39.08 -10.31
N SER A 701 18.27 -40.02 -10.32
CA SER A 701 17.00 -39.89 -11.03
C SER A 701 15.85 -40.22 -10.09
N LEU A 702 14.89 -39.30 -9.98
CA LEU A 702 13.62 -39.50 -9.27
C LEU A 702 12.51 -39.72 -10.30
N LYS A 703 11.78 -40.84 -10.20
CA LYS A 703 10.71 -41.22 -11.12
C LYS A 703 9.45 -41.60 -10.34
N LEU A 704 8.28 -41.26 -10.90
CA LEU A 704 6.98 -41.63 -10.35
C LEU A 704 6.36 -42.78 -11.17
N PHE A 705 5.76 -43.76 -10.49
CA PHE A 705 5.17 -44.96 -11.08
C PHE A 705 3.66 -45.02 -10.90
N LYS A 706 2.99 -45.62 -11.87
CA LYS A 706 1.52 -45.75 -11.89
C LYS A 706 1.01 -46.70 -10.80
N GLU A 707 1.80 -47.74 -10.49
CA GLU A 707 1.41 -48.82 -9.58
C GLU A 707 2.58 -49.29 -8.69
N LYS A 708 2.24 -49.99 -7.60
CA LYS A 708 3.18 -50.60 -6.63
C LYS A 708 4.14 -51.62 -7.25
N SER A 709 3.88 -52.09 -8.46
CA SER A 709 4.75 -53.00 -9.21
C SER A 709 6.03 -52.31 -9.72
N TYR A 710 6.04 -50.97 -9.81
CA TYR A 710 7.13 -50.16 -10.37
C TYR A 710 7.50 -50.55 -11.83
N SER A 711 6.56 -51.12 -12.58
CA SER A 711 6.75 -51.52 -13.98
C SER A 711 6.72 -50.31 -14.92
N GLU A 712 5.69 -49.48 -14.80
CA GLU A 712 5.41 -48.38 -15.72
C GLU A 712 5.56 -47.01 -15.03
N PRO A 713 6.59 -46.22 -15.41
CA PRO A 713 6.71 -44.84 -14.96
C PRO A 713 5.71 -43.94 -15.69
N TYR A 714 5.37 -42.81 -15.08
CA TYR A 714 4.71 -41.71 -15.79
C TYR A 714 5.68 -41.09 -16.81
N LEU A 715 5.18 -40.79 -18.01
CA LEU A 715 5.91 -40.07 -19.05
C LEU A 715 5.84 -38.56 -18.81
N GLU A 716 6.78 -37.79 -19.36
CA GLU A 716 6.84 -36.33 -19.20
C GLU A 716 5.55 -35.62 -19.70
N SER A 717 4.91 -36.15 -20.75
CA SER A 717 3.62 -35.68 -21.27
C SER A 717 2.41 -35.97 -20.38
N GLU A 718 2.56 -36.81 -19.35
CA GLU A 718 1.49 -37.18 -18.40
C GLU A 718 1.52 -36.32 -17.13
N TYR A 719 2.46 -35.37 -17.01
CA TYR A 719 2.48 -34.37 -15.94
C TYR A 719 1.62 -33.15 -16.32
N PRO A 720 0.89 -32.54 -15.37
CA PRO A 720 0.82 -32.86 -13.93
C PRO A 720 -0.03 -34.10 -13.63
N VAL A 721 0.47 -34.95 -12.72
CA VAL A 721 -0.22 -36.18 -12.32
C VAL A 721 -1.34 -35.86 -11.33
N VAL A 722 -2.59 -36.06 -11.76
CA VAL A 722 -3.77 -35.83 -10.94
C VAL A 722 -4.14 -37.12 -10.19
N LYS A 723 -4.29 -37.02 -8.87
CA LYS A 723 -4.72 -38.10 -7.97
C LYS A 723 -5.70 -37.56 -6.93
N TYR A 724 -6.59 -38.43 -6.45
CA TYR A 724 -7.44 -38.08 -5.32
C TYR A 724 -6.64 -38.05 -4.01
N LEU A 725 -7.06 -37.23 -3.04
CA LEU A 725 -6.45 -37.22 -1.71
C LEU A 725 -6.44 -38.64 -1.13
N ARG A 726 -5.33 -39.00 -0.48
CA ARG A 726 -5.02 -40.32 0.10
C ARG A 726 -4.74 -41.45 -0.90
N GLU A 727 -4.80 -41.21 -2.21
CA GLU A 727 -4.28 -42.17 -3.18
C GLU A 727 -2.76 -42.27 -3.09
N ALA A 728 -2.21 -43.45 -3.36
CA ALA A 728 -0.78 -43.68 -3.27
C ALA A 728 -0.04 -43.19 -4.52
N LEU A 729 1.05 -42.47 -4.30
CA LEU A 729 2.07 -42.11 -5.28
C LEU A 729 3.31 -42.96 -5.06
N TYR A 730 3.81 -43.63 -6.10
CA TYR A 730 4.93 -44.58 -6.00
C TYR A 730 6.21 -43.97 -6.57
N PHE A 731 7.17 -43.63 -5.71
CA PHE A 731 8.43 -43.01 -6.12
C PHE A 731 9.58 -44.01 -6.13
N GLU A 732 10.46 -43.89 -7.14
CA GLU A 732 11.74 -44.60 -7.25
C GLU A 732 12.86 -43.58 -7.42
N VAL A 733 13.85 -43.62 -6.54
CA VAL A 733 15.10 -42.86 -6.69
C VAL A 733 16.18 -43.85 -7.11
N GLU A 734 16.91 -43.55 -8.18
CA GLU A 734 17.93 -44.39 -8.78
C GLU A 734 19.26 -43.63 -8.89
N LEU A 735 20.34 -44.22 -8.39
CA LEU A 735 21.70 -43.78 -8.65
C LEU A 735 22.16 -44.29 -10.04
N LEU A 736 22.34 -43.37 -10.98
CA LEU A 736 22.62 -43.71 -12.38
C LEU A 736 24.08 -44.16 -12.61
N GLN A 737 25.03 -43.48 -11.94
CA GLN A 737 26.47 -43.76 -11.99
C GLN A 737 27.15 -43.32 -10.69
N PRO A 738 28.24 -43.98 -10.25
CA PRO A 738 28.90 -45.13 -10.86
C PRO A 738 28.23 -46.46 -10.46
N LYS A 739 28.39 -47.49 -11.30
CA LYS A 739 27.89 -48.86 -11.07
C LYS A 739 28.76 -49.64 -10.07
N ASP A 740 29.02 -49.04 -8.90
CA ASP A 740 29.82 -49.64 -7.82
C ASP A 740 28.91 -50.34 -6.80
N ALA A 741 29.04 -51.66 -6.67
CA ALA A 741 28.22 -52.47 -5.78
C ALA A 741 28.37 -52.11 -4.28
N ARG A 742 29.40 -51.35 -3.90
CA ARG A 742 29.66 -50.92 -2.52
C ARG A 742 28.90 -49.66 -2.12
N LEU A 743 28.31 -48.94 -3.08
CA LEU A 743 27.49 -47.76 -2.81
C LEU A 743 26.06 -48.18 -2.48
N ASP A 744 25.51 -47.60 -1.41
CA ASP A 744 24.09 -47.72 -1.05
C ASP A 744 23.48 -46.32 -1.06
N LEU A 745 22.35 -46.18 -1.77
CA LEU A 745 21.63 -44.92 -1.88
C LEU A 745 20.74 -44.76 -0.67
N ASN A 746 21.03 -43.85 0.27
CA ASN A 746 20.10 -43.55 1.36
C ASN A 746 19.33 -42.25 1.09
N LEU A 747 18.03 -42.24 1.37
CA LEU A 747 17.22 -41.01 1.36
C LEU A 747 17.24 -40.46 2.78
N ASP A 748 17.75 -39.25 2.97
CA ASP A 748 17.86 -38.65 4.31
C ASP A 748 16.62 -37.83 4.63
N ASP A 749 16.45 -36.68 3.96
CA ASP A 749 15.26 -35.85 4.07
C ASP A 749 14.58 -35.70 2.71
N CYS A 750 13.27 -35.91 2.68
CA CYS A 750 12.43 -35.66 1.52
C CYS A 750 11.24 -34.84 1.96
N TRP A 751 10.93 -33.75 1.24
CA TRP A 751 9.79 -32.89 1.52
C TRP A 751 9.10 -32.47 0.24
N ALA A 752 7.82 -32.12 0.37
CA ALA A 752 7.05 -31.46 -0.67
C ALA A 752 6.95 -29.96 -0.36
N THR A 753 6.81 -29.18 -1.41
CA THR A 753 6.56 -27.73 -1.39
C THR A 753 5.31 -27.42 -2.19
N ASN A 754 4.71 -26.25 -1.95
CA ASN A 754 3.55 -25.79 -2.72
C ASN A 754 3.92 -25.12 -4.06
N SER A 755 5.22 -24.96 -4.35
CA SER A 755 5.73 -24.40 -5.60
C SER A 755 6.97 -25.14 -6.09
N GLN A 756 7.43 -24.80 -7.30
CA GLN A 756 8.62 -25.42 -7.91
C GLN A 756 9.94 -25.14 -7.16
N SER A 757 9.96 -24.15 -6.25
CA SER A 757 11.15 -23.83 -5.46
C SER A 757 11.32 -24.82 -4.31
N GLN A 758 12.52 -25.39 -4.16
CA GLN A 758 12.87 -26.29 -3.05
C GLN A 758 12.76 -25.61 -1.67
N ASP A 759 12.98 -24.29 -1.61
CA ASP A 759 13.05 -23.51 -0.38
C ASP A 759 11.73 -22.79 -0.06
N SER A 760 10.66 -23.01 -0.83
CA SER A 760 9.37 -22.37 -0.57
C SER A 760 8.69 -22.96 0.68
N LEU A 761 8.02 -22.09 1.42
CA LEU A 761 7.19 -22.46 2.54
C LEU A 761 5.71 -22.44 2.10
N PRO A 762 4.88 -23.40 2.54
CA PRO A 762 5.18 -24.45 3.53
C PRO A 762 5.92 -25.68 2.96
N GLN A 763 6.82 -26.27 3.77
CA GLN A 763 7.47 -27.55 3.51
C GLN A 763 6.79 -28.67 4.32
N TRP A 764 6.41 -29.76 3.65
CA TRP A 764 5.91 -30.97 4.31
C TRP A 764 6.90 -32.11 4.15
N HIS A 765 7.57 -32.48 5.24
CA HIS A 765 8.55 -33.57 5.24
C HIS A 765 7.86 -34.94 5.20
N VAL A 766 8.17 -35.74 4.18
CA VAL A 766 7.68 -37.11 4.00
C VAL A 766 8.68 -38.17 4.49
N VAL A 767 9.97 -37.82 4.49
CA VAL A 767 11.06 -38.62 5.08
C VAL A 767 11.92 -37.68 5.92
N ILE A 768 12.28 -38.10 7.13
CA ILE A 768 13.11 -37.33 8.07
C ILE A 768 14.20 -38.26 8.63
N HIS A 769 15.48 -37.88 8.47
CA HIS A 769 16.64 -38.69 8.90
C HIS A 769 16.56 -40.16 8.45
N GLY A 770 16.11 -40.40 7.21
CA GLY A 770 15.94 -41.72 6.61
C GLY A 770 14.80 -42.56 7.16
N CYS A 771 13.94 -42.01 8.02
CA CYS A 771 12.77 -42.68 8.58
C CYS A 771 11.47 -42.00 8.12
N GLU A 772 10.34 -42.72 8.23
CA GLU A 772 9.04 -42.13 7.97
C GLU A 772 8.71 -41.00 8.95
N ASN A 773 8.04 -39.94 8.46
CA ASN A 773 7.65 -38.83 9.32
C ASN A 773 6.54 -39.27 10.31
N ASN A 774 6.89 -39.39 11.59
CA ASN A 774 5.96 -39.78 12.66
C ASN A 774 4.82 -38.77 12.91
N LYS A 775 4.96 -37.52 12.44
CA LYS A 775 3.92 -36.49 12.53
C LYS A 775 2.86 -36.61 11.43
N ASP A 776 3.13 -37.42 10.39
CA ASP A 776 2.16 -37.70 9.34
C ASP A 776 1.23 -38.85 9.77
N SER A 777 -0.08 -38.63 9.64
CA SER A 777 -1.09 -39.67 9.88
C SER A 777 -1.02 -40.76 8.81
N TYR A 778 -0.59 -40.41 7.60
CA TYR A 778 -0.43 -41.30 6.46
C TYR A 778 1.06 -41.46 6.13
N ARG A 779 1.76 -42.17 7.01
CA ARG A 779 3.21 -42.37 6.94
C ARG A 779 3.65 -42.92 5.59
N THR A 780 4.80 -42.44 5.14
CA THR A 780 5.53 -42.98 3.99
C THR A 780 5.84 -44.46 4.19
N VAL A 781 5.60 -45.28 3.17
CA VAL A 781 5.87 -46.73 3.22
C VAL A 781 7.00 -47.07 2.27
N PHE A 782 8.10 -47.60 2.80
CA PHE A 782 9.24 -48.05 2.00
C PHE A 782 9.00 -49.45 1.42
N HIS A 783 9.29 -49.62 0.14
CA HIS A 783 9.17 -50.90 -0.57
C HIS A 783 10.54 -51.53 -0.79
N LYS A 784 10.65 -52.83 -0.54
CA LYS A 784 11.90 -53.57 -0.77
C LYS A 784 12.22 -53.63 -2.26
N VAL A 785 13.47 -53.34 -2.60
CA VAL A 785 13.99 -53.48 -3.96
C VAL A 785 14.73 -54.81 -4.07
N ASN A 786 14.29 -55.66 -4.99
CA ASN A 786 14.92 -56.96 -5.26
C ASN A 786 15.62 -56.93 -6.62
N TYR A 787 16.59 -57.84 -6.78
CA TYR A 787 17.26 -58.04 -8.06
C TYR A 787 16.25 -58.46 -9.15
N SER A 788 16.34 -57.83 -10.32
CA SER A 788 15.54 -58.17 -11.50
C SER A 788 16.31 -57.84 -12.78
N LEU A 789 15.78 -58.23 -13.95
CA LEU A 789 16.40 -57.89 -15.24
C LEU A 789 16.58 -56.37 -15.45
N ARG A 790 15.71 -55.55 -14.83
CA ARG A 790 15.79 -54.08 -14.83
C ARG A 790 16.67 -53.54 -13.69
N VAL A 791 16.69 -54.20 -12.54
CA VAL A 791 17.40 -53.74 -11.34
C VAL A 791 18.62 -54.63 -11.07
N LYS A 792 19.78 -54.20 -11.58
CA LYS A 792 21.04 -54.92 -11.43
C LYS A 792 21.71 -54.71 -10.05
N PHE A 793 21.53 -53.53 -9.46
CA PHE A 793 22.07 -53.17 -8.14
C PHE A 793 20.93 -52.66 -7.25
N PRO A 794 20.26 -53.53 -6.48
CA PRO A 794 19.15 -53.12 -5.61
C PRO A 794 19.51 -52.02 -4.61
N GLN A 795 20.76 -51.97 -4.15
CA GLN A 795 21.30 -50.94 -3.26
C GLN A 795 21.40 -49.54 -3.89
N HIS A 796 21.32 -49.42 -5.22
CA HIS A 796 21.34 -48.13 -5.92
C HIS A 796 19.95 -47.52 -6.05
N LEU A 797 18.91 -48.22 -5.59
CA LEU A 797 17.54 -47.78 -5.72
C LEU A 797 16.84 -47.74 -4.36
N LYS A 798 16.01 -46.72 -4.15
CA LYS A 798 15.04 -46.68 -3.05
C LYS A 798 13.66 -46.43 -3.60
N ARG A 799 12.70 -47.21 -3.10
CA ARG A 799 11.30 -47.16 -3.49
C ARG A 799 10.45 -46.85 -2.27
N PHE A 800 9.54 -45.90 -2.41
CA PHE A 800 8.61 -45.54 -1.34
C PHE A 800 7.27 -45.11 -1.93
N GLU A 801 6.21 -45.22 -1.14
CA GLU A 801 4.91 -44.62 -1.44
C GLU A 801 4.56 -43.50 -0.47
N VAL A 802 3.96 -42.44 -0.99
CA VAL A 802 3.38 -41.32 -0.23
C VAL A 802 1.91 -41.22 -0.57
N ARG A 803 1.06 -40.99 0.43
CA ARG A 803 -0.38 -40.77 0.24
C ARG A 803 -0.61 -39.32 -0.16
N MET A 804 -1.33 -39.07 -1.24
CA MET A 804 -1.57 -37.73 -1.77
C MET A 804 -2.21 -36.81 -0.71
N PHE A 805 -1.64 -35.63 -0.54
CA PHE A 805 -2.11 -34.58 0.35
C PHE A 805 -2.10 -33.24 -0.37
N THR A 806 -2.67 -32.22 0.25
CA THR A 806 -2.71 -30.85 -0.27
C THR A 806 -2.28 -29.87 0.81
N PHE A 807 -1.63 -28.79 0.41
CA PHE A 807 -1.33 -27.69 1.32
C PHE A 807 -2.59 -26.88 1.59
N VAL A 808 -2.74 -26.41 2.83
CA VAL A 808 -3.89 -25.62 3.30
C VAL A 808 -3.41 -24.42 4.10
N GLN A 809 -4.12 -23.30 3.98
CA GLN A 809 -3.95 -22.12 4.84
C GLN A 809 -5.31 -21.83 5.48
N GLY A 810 -5.45 -22.10 6.79
CA GLY A 810 -6.76 -22.05 7.44
C GLY A 810 -7.70 -23.16 6.95
N THR A 811 -8.84 -22.81 6.34
CA THR A 811 -9.81 -23.74 5.73
C THR A 811 -9.80 -23.76 4.20
N SER A 812 -8.98 -22.91 3.55
CA SER A 812 -8.88 -22.84 2.09
C SER A 812 -7.70 -23.66 1.57
N LEU A 813 -7.93 -24.34 0.43
CA LEU A 813 -6.90 -25.05 -0.32
C LEU A 813 -5.93 -24.03 -0.92
N LEU A 814 -4.63 -24.25 -0.72
CA LEU A 814 -3.58 -23.52 -1.42
C LEU A 814 -3.44 -24.15 -2.81
N GLN A 815 -4.10 -23.58 -3.81
CA GLN A 815 -3.79 -23.85 -5.22
C GLN A 815 -2.82 -22.80 -5.73
N GLU A 816 -1.83 -23.24 -6.49
CA GLU A 816 -1.03 -22.36 -7.36
C GLU A 816 -1.89 -21.72 -8.44
#